data_AF-A0A2I1EIH6-F1
#
_entry.id   AF-A0A2I1EIH6-F1
#
_cell.length_a   1.000
_cell.length_b   1.000
_cell.length_c   1.000
_cell.angle_alpha   90.00
_cell.angle_beta   90.00
_cell.angle_gamma   90.00
#
_symmetry.space_group_name_H-M   'P 1'
#
loop_
_entity.id
_entity.type
_entity.pdbx_description
1 polymer ?
#
loop_
_entity_poly.entity_id
_entity_poly.type
_entity_poly.pdbx_seq_one_letter_code
_entity_poly.pdbx_strand_id
1 'polypeptide(L)'
;MDISIAEQFDINDKEWSLSKCKQFLKVIQNQPSATSIEKEPSDENHVFLPKYLKSVVEKDKKFYKWVRKELDDIFIAIFRFLHEYYPEINKYQLNANHNEKISQWNNSYSEYIGKNKVAELQNQFISESNSEWIPGFKYLYDFEKYELTFVDNHGILAIVLIKKKWNFINIIDTKYRKFFMEEIEKDPRIMSVIFIKPKFGSRKKKGFPWDIDKKMWNAIKKVNKLNNKNSVDSDQKTIAQTIGVETLKELESEDVRLSKSLETLSITDHEEFNYNDDLNIESRNIEISQSIGIQIQEEFLKDHNVRDIFFGSEKVEVPPYSNKKLYVVVDRTPKKPLRKVGDFPIVYIEWRTFTELGPRDYPPSMALPQDVKKKFDDILDTQLGLEFRSLFSNLTAISLDWKIVGGFYTNRPAIVFYVIRKGVIPIGDMLFPEAINDIETDVREGFYEMTGNYSKDCRKYLNYVSSGCSIGISGTTRAGTLGAFVKGQNDITYLLTNDHVIFSNDQKIICQPADEDHTDLIEKDLKHEKEKLEKLQPQPETAKLYNTEKEEILTQIKRLEEDLEKARNKNTQFAIYEKGLRENHRYDNRNYGVDAAIASLKPGIRPPRVNHFAIRGPVFEDMSIDPSIRLSGFKDVKSVDSSEPIFKVGRTSGLTEGHIKEIDVSVKSSDGFRVILVKQSFIFHGVLMEEIKVQGINNFPPKWLDRQILVKSKGDDSFMKGGDSGCVWFDKDDKDGKMIALGHGSICLPMGNYAVGSPINAVFNALDVNPIFNN
;
A
#
# COMPACT_ATOMS: atom_id res chain seq x y z
N MET A 1 41.19 10.56 32.90
CA MET A 1 40.28 11.04 31.84
C MET A 1 39.22 9.97 31.68
N ASP A 2 37.93 10.34 31.62
CA ASP A 2 36.90 9.40 31.23
C ASP A 2 36.90 9.30 29.70
N ILE A 3 37.35 8.15 29.20
CA ILE A 3 37.25 7.79 27.79
C ILE A 3 35.77 7.86 27.40
N SER A 4 35.47 8.53 26.28
CA SER A 4 34.11 8.67 25.76
C SER A 4 33.50 7.32 25.37
N ILE A 5 32.22 7.29 25.03
CA ILE A 5 31.62 6.04 24.55
C ILE A 5 32.06 5.71 23.12
N ALA A 6 32.36 6.72 22.30
CA ALA A 6 32.91 6.56 20.94
C ALA A 6 34.27 5.84 20.97
N GLU A 7 35.19 6.32 21.80
CA GLU A 7 36.53 5.75 21.98
C GLU A 7 36.53 4.35 22.66
N GLN A 8 35.36 3.77 22.94
CA GLN A 8 35.22 2.43 23.53
C GLN A 8 34.66 1.37 22.58
N PHE A 9 34.27 1.73 21.36
CA PHE A 9 33.72 0.80 20.37
C PHE A 9 34.20 1.19 18.97
N ASP A 10 34.21 0.25 18.03
CA ASP A 10 34.36 0.60 16.62
C ASP A 10 33.03 1.16 16.11
N ILE A 11 32.91 2.48 16.07
CA ILE A 11 31.68 3.16 15.64
C ILE A 11 31.50 3.14 14.11
N ASN A 12 32.54 2.76 13.35
CA ASN A 12 32.52 2.74 11.89
C ASN A 12 32.10 1.36 11.39
N ASP A 13 32.65 0.28 11.98
CA ASP A 13 32.19 -1.08 11.71
C ASP A 13 30.99 -1.44 12.60
N LYS A 14 29.80 -1.07 12.11
CA LYS A 14 28.52 -1.40 12.72
C LYS A 14 28.33 -2.91 12.90
N GLU A 15 28.64 -3.72 11.89
CA GLU A 15 28.32 -5.15 11.92
C GLU A 15 29.18 -5.88 12.95
N TRP A 16 30.49 -5.62 12.94
CA TRP A 16 31.41 -6.15 13.93
C TRP A 16 31.06 -5.68 15.35
N SER A 17 30.84 -4.38 15.57
CA SER A 17 30.56 -3.86 16.92
C SER A 17 29.26 -4.42 17.50
N LEU A 18 28.23 -4.68 16.68
CA LEU A 18 26.99 -5.32 17.12
C LEU A 18 27.18 -6.81 17.40
N SER A 19 27.86 -7.52 16.49
CA SER A 19 28.22 -8.93 16.66
C SER A 19 29.03 -9.13 17.96
N LYS A 20 30.01 -8.27 18.22
CA LYS A 20 30.85 -8.31 19.43
C LYS A 20 30.09 -7.97 20.70
N CYS A 21 29.19 -6.97 20.67
CA CYS A 21 28.26 -6.71 21.77
C CYS A 21 27.43 -7.97 22.08
N LYS A 22 26.79 -8.57 21.07
CA LYS A 22 25.96 -9.77 21.22
C LYS A 22 26.77 -10.96 21.76
N GLN A 23 27.95 -11.22 21.20
CA GLN A 23 28.83 -12.30 21.63
C GLN A 23 29.26 -12.14 23.10
N PHE A 24 29.65 -10.93 23.52
CA PHE A 24 30.01 -10.65 24.91
C PHE A 24 28.83 -10.89 25.85
N LEU A 25 27.65 -10.32 25.57
CA LEU A 25 26.45 -10.52 26.38
C LEU A 25 26.12 -12.03 26.49
N LYS A 26 26.12 -12.74 25.35
CA LYS A 26 25.87 -14.18 25.26
C LYS A 26 26.82 -15.01 26.14
N VAL A 27 28.14 -14.76 26.06
CA VAL A 27 29.15 -15.48 26.86
C VAL A 27 28.93 -15.24 28.36
N ILE A 28 28.68 -14.00 28.77
CA ILE A 28 28.39 -13.66 30.17
C ILE A 28 27.09 -14.33 30.66
N GLN A 29 26.06 -14.42 29.82
CA GLN A 29 24.77 -15.01 30.19
C GLN A 29 24.77 -16.54 30.24
N ASN A 30 25.64 -17.19 29.46
CA ASN A 30 25.91 -18.63 29.55
C ASN A 30 26.91 -18.97 30.67
N GLN A 31 27.86 -18.08 30.97
CA GLN A 31 28.90 -18.27 31.99
C GLN A 31 29.04 -17.04 32.91
N PRO A 32 28.14 -16.81 33.90
CA PRO A 32 28.17 -15.63 34.79
C PRO A 32 29.37 -15.55 35.76
N SER A 33 30.28 -16.52 35.71
CA SER A 33 31.57 -16.55 36.40
C SER A 33 32.76 -16.20 35.49
N ALA A 34 32.54 -15.99 34.19
CA ALA A 34 33.60 -15.64 33.25
C ALA A 34 34.29 -14.31 33.61
N THR A 35 35.59 -14.27 33.39
CA THR A 35 36.46 -13.07 33.46
C THR A 35 37.35 -12.94 32.21
N SER A 36 37.08 -13.76 31.19
CA SER A 36 37.78 -13.78 29.91
C SER A 36 36.87 -14.27 28.78
N ILE A 37 37.05 -13.73 27.58
CA ILE A 37 36.50 -14.24 26.31
C ILE A 37 37.66 -14.33 25.30
N GLU A 38 37.67 -15.35 24.44
CA GLU A 38 38.70 -15.50 23.40
C GLU A 38 38.57 -14.38 22.36
N LYS A 39 39.70 -13.91 21.82
CA LYS A 39 39.72 -12.98 20.69
C LYS A 39 39.61 -13.75 19.39
N GLU A 40 38.74 -13.29 18.50
CA GLU A 40 38.65 -13.77 17.13
C GLU A 40 39.66 -13.02 16.25
N PRO A 41 40.08 -13.57 15.08
CA PRO A 41 41.00 -12.89 14.17
C PRO A 41 40.48 -11.53 13.66
N SER A 42 39.15 -11.38 13.57
CA SER A 42 38.47 -10.11 13.27
C SER A 42 38.71 -9.04 14.33
N ASP A 43 39.01 -9.40 15.58
CA ASP A 43 39.15 -8.44 16.67
C ASP A 43 40.49 -7.68 16.68
N GLU A 44 41.40 -7.97 15.76
CA GLU A 44 42.76 -7.42 15.81
C GLU A 44 42.83 -5.95 15.35
N ASN A 45 41.90 -5.52 14.50
CA ASN A 45 41.87 -4.17 13.92
C ASN A 45 40.87 -3.23 14.63
N HIS A 46 39.95 -3.76 15.45
CA HIS A 46 38.79 -3.04 15.97
C HIS A 46 38.88 -2.71 17.47
N VAL A 47 38.18 -1.65 17.88
CA VAL A 47 38.12 -1.19 19.28
C VAL A 47 36.93 -1.80 20.02
N PHE A 48 37.16 -2.46 21.16
CA PHE A 48 36.07 -2.93 22.04
C PHE A 48 36.47 -2.84 23.52
N LEU A 49 35.79 -1.93 24.22
CA LEU A 49 35.85 -1.65 25.65
C LEU A 49 37.28 -1.59 26.25
N PRO A 50 38.26 -0.90 25.64
CA PRO A 50 39.66 -0.85 26.11
C PRO A 50 39.83 -0.28 27.54
N LYS A 51 38.83 0.45 28.04
CA LYS A 51 38.75 0.93 29.44
C LYS A 51 38.61 -0.21 30.46
N TYR A 52 38.00 -1.33 30.06
CA TYR A 52 37.59 -2.43 30.93
C TYR A 52 38.20 -3.79 30.53
N LEU A 53 38.50 -3.98 29.24
CA LEU A 53 39.01 -5.23 28.68
C LEU A 53 40.51 -5.11 28.37
N LYS A 54 41.31 -6.04 28.87
CA LYS A 54 42.74 -6.16 28.58
C LYS A 54 42.98 -7.34 27.65
N SER A 55 43.71 -7.12 26.55
CA SER A 55 44.21 -8.21 25.69
C SER A 55 45.35 -8.95 26.39
N VAL A 56 45.26 -10.28 26.49
CA VAL A 56 46.25 -11.16 27.11
C VAL A 56 46.45 -12.39 26.22
N VAL A 57 47.70 -12.86 26.06
CA VAL A 57 48.02 -14.09 25.33
C VAL A 57 48.24 -15.23 26.32
N GLU A 58 47.52 -16.35 26.15
CA GLU A 58 47.69 -17.57 26.96
C GLU A 58 47.59 -18.79 26.07
N LYS A 59 48.64 -19.63 26.04
CA LYS A 59 48.74 -20.85 25.22
C LYS A 59 48.35 -20.57 23.75
N ASP A 60 49.05 -19.61 23.16
CA ASP A 60 48.96 -19.20 21.75
C ASP A 60 47.59 -18.65 21.30
N LYS A 61 46.64 -18.48 22.23
CA LYS A 61 45.35 -17.80 22.03
C LYS A 61 45.36 -16.41 22.66
N LYS A 62 44.73 -15.44 21.99
CA LYS A 62 44.48 -14.08 22.51
C LYS A 62 43.15 -14.06 23.25
N PHE A 63 43.04 -13.32 24.35
CA PHE A 63 41.82 -13.18 25.16
C PHE A 63 41.60 -11.74 25.61
N TYR A 64 40.35 -11.26 25.58
CA TYR A 64 39.94 -10.09 26.36
C TYR A 64 39.64 -10.52 27.80
N LYS A 65 40.27 -9.89 28.79
CA LYS A 65 40.06 -10.16 30.23
C LYS A 65 39.60 -8.91 31.00
N TRP A 66 38.72 -9.08 31.99
CA TRP A 66 38.16 -7.98 32.82
C TRP A 66 38.10 -8.36 34.31
N VAL A 67 38.03 -7.37 35.21
CA VAL A 67 37.81 -7.66 36.63
C VAL A 67 36.31 -7.82 36.89
N ARG A 68 35.91 -8.87 37.62
CA ARG A 68 34.50 -9.20 37.90
C ARG A 68 33.68 -8.06 38.55
N LYS A 69 34.35 -7.08 39.19
CA LYS A 69 33.73 -5.88 39.77
C LYS A 69 33.28 -4.85 38.72
N GLU A 70 33.93 -4.81 37.56
CA GLU A 70 33.68 -3.84 36.47
C GLU A 70 32.53 -4.26 35.54
N LEU A 71 32.03 -5.50 35.68
CA LEU A 71 30.99 -6.06 34.81
C LEU A 71 29.71 -5.22 34.74
N ASP A 72 29.35 -4.54 35.83
CA ASP A 72 28.16 -3.70 35.89
C ASP A 72 28.36 -2.42 35.08
N ASP A 73 29.56 -1.84 35.08
CA ASP A 73 29.93 -0.69 34.25
C ASP A 73 30.15 -1.08 32.78
N ILE A 74 30.63 -2.29 32.50
CA ILE A 74 30.69 -2.87 31.15
C ILE A 74 29.28 -2.96 30.54
N PHE A 75 28.29 -3.50 31.29
CA PHE A 75 26.90 -3.51 30.82
C PHE A 75 26.35 -2.09 30.59
N ILE A 76 26.69 -1.13 31.46
CA ILE A 76 26.29 0.26 31.27
C ILE A 76 26.91 0.84 30.00
N ALA A 77 28.17 0.55 29.70
CA ALA A 77 28.82 0.96 28.46
C ALA A 77 28.14 0.33 27.23
N ILE A 78 27.92 -0.99 27.21
CA ILE A 78 27.26 -1.67 26.07
C ILE A 78 25.86 -1.11 25.82
N PHE A 79 25.00 -1.01 26.83
CA PHE A 79 23.64 -0.48 26.63
C PHE A 79 23.61 1.02 26.33
N ARG A 80 24.61 1.80 26.79
CA ARG A 80 24.78 3.21 26.42
C ARG A 80 25.21 3.35 24.96
N PHE A 81 26.16 2.55 24.49
CA PHE A 81 26.60 2.51 23.09
C PHE A 81 25.46 2.12 22.15
N LEU A 82 24.74 1.04 22.44
CA LEU A 82 23.56 0.62 21.68
C LEU A 82 22.50 1.73 21.60
N HIS A 83 22.34 2.55 22.65
CA HIS A 83 21.38 3.64 22.64
C HIS A 83 21.85 4.93 21.95
N GLU A 84 23.14 5.27 22.05
CA GLU A 84 23.68 6.50 21.41
C GLU A 84 23.92 6.32 19.92
N TYR A 85 24.25 5.10 19.45
CA TYR A 85 24.59 4.84 18.04
C TYR A 85 23.52 4.03 17.29
N TYR A 86 22.76 3.17 18.00
CA TYR A 86 21.78 2.26 17.37
C TYR A 86 20.38 2.27 18.03
N PRO A 87 19.79 3.44 18.38
CA PRO A 87 18.59 3.58 19.24
C PRO A 87 17.29 2.94 18.75
N GLU A 88 17.25 2.43 17.51
CA GLU A 88 16.06 1.88 16.84
C GLU A 88 16.38 0.62 16.02
N ILE A 89 17.51 -0.03 16.28
CA ILE A 89 18.08 -1.12 15.46
C ILE A 89 17.10 -2.26 15.14
N ASN A 90 16.28 -2.67 16.11
CA ASN A 90 15.40 -3.84 15.99
C ASN A 90 13.92 -3.49 15.88
N LYS A 91 13.59 -2.19 15.72
CA LYS A 91 12.23 -1.63 15.81
C LYS A 91 11.18 -2.28 14.91
N TYR A 92 11.60 -2.86 13.79
CA TYR A 92 10.74 -3.46 12.76
C TYR A 92 11.26 -4.81 12.22
N GLN A 93 12.34 -5.36 12.80
CA GLN A 93 13.02 -6.53 12.22
C GLN A 93 12.67 -7.84 12.92
N LEU A 94 12.33 -7.83 14.20
CA LEU A 94 12.02 -9.04 14.96
C LEU A 94 10.60 -9.54 14.64
N ASN A 95 10.48 -10.81 14.26
CA ASN A 95 9.23 -11.45 13.84
C ASN A 95 8.31 -11.72 15.04
N ALA A 96 7.72 -10.67 15.62
CA ALA A 96 6.78 -10.79 16.72
C ALA A 96 5.46 -11.46 16.27
N ASN A 97 4.85 -12.25 17.15
CA ASN A 97 3.47 -12.72 16.96
C ASN A 97 2.46 -11.56 17.06
N HIS A 98 2.86 -10.43 17.64
CA HIS A 98 2.03 -9.24 17.83
C HIS A 98 2.81 -7.96 17.50
N ASN A 99 2.33 -7.18 16.53
CA ASN A 99 2.98 -5.93 16.08
C ASN A 99 2.50 -4.68 16.84
N GLU A 100 1.72 -4.85 17.90
CA GLU A 100 1.14 -3.76 18.69
C GLU A 100 2.15 -3.21 19.72
N LYS A 101 2.22 -1.88 19.87
CA LYS A 101 2.86 -1.28 21.05
C LYS A 101 2.02 -1.60 22.28
N ILE A 102 2.69 -1.79 23.42
CA ILE A 102 2.05 -1.95 24.74
C ILE A 102 1.06 -0.79 25.03
N SER A 103 1.37 0.43 24.56
CA SER A 103 0.52 1.62 24.73
C SER A 103 -0.69 1.70 23.78
N GLN A 104 -0.82 0.75 22.84
CA GLN A 104 -1.92 0.66 21.87
C GLN A 104 -2.78 -0.60 22.12
N TRP A 105 -2.39 -1.44 23.07
CA TRP A 105 -3.05 -2.70 23.41
C TRP A 105 -4.40 -2.46 24.12
N ASN A 106 -5.44 -2.24 23.31
CA ASN A 106 -6.82 -2.08 23.76
C ASN A 106 -7.58 -3.43 23.83
N ASN A 107 -6.95 -4.52 23.38
CA ASN A 107 -7.56 -5.84 23.28
C ASN A 107 -7.57 -6.57 24.63
N SER A 108 -8.74 -7.06 25.06
CA SER A 108 -8.81 -8.03 26.15
C SER A 108 -8.49 -9.42 25.60
N TYR A 109 -7.47 -10.08 26.16
CA TYR A 109 -7.11 -11.44 25.74
C TYR A 109 -8.29 -12.40 25.99
N SER A 110 -8.90 -12.88 24.90
CA SER A 110 -10.28 -13.39 24.87
C SER A 110 -10.39 -14.90 24.69
N GLU A 111 -9.28 -15.63 24.52
CA GLU A 111 -9.26 -17.05 24.16
C GLU A 111 -9.87 -18.00 25.20
N TYR A 112 -10.14 -17.48 26.41
CA TYR A 112 -10.89 -18.19 27.46
C TYR A 112 -11.97 -17.30 28.10
N ILE A 113 -13.15 -17.25 27.48
CA ILE A 113 -14.38 -16.76 28.11
C ILE A 113 -14.80 -17.74 29.23
N GLY A 114 -14.19 -17.60 30.41
CA GLY A 114 -14.42 -18.53 31.52
C GLY A 114 -13.52 -18.35 32.74
N LYS A 115 -13.69 -17.26 33.50
CA LYS A 115 -13.16 -17.03 34.87
C LYS A 115 -11.71 -17.48 35.11
N ASN A 116 -10.82 -17.29 34.13
CA ASN A 116 -9.42 -17.71 34.24
C ASN A 116 -8.55 -16.62 34.87
N LYS A 117 -8.24 -16.78 36.16
CA LYS A 117 -7.40 -15.87 36.96
C LYS A 117 -6.00 -15.61 36.40
N VAL A 118 -5.54 -16.41 35.43
CA VAL A 118 -4.25 -16.18 34.74
C VAL A 118 -4.38 -15.08 33.69
N ALA A 119 -5.47 -15.05 32.91
CA ALA A 119 -5.71 -14.01 31.91
C ALA A 119 -5.96 -12.63 32.57
N GLU A 120 -6.62 -12.60 33.74
CA GLU A 120 -6.72 -11.40 34.59
C GLU A 120 -5.33 -10.80 34.89
N LEU A 121 -4.38 -11.66 35.29
CA LEU A 121 -3.01 -11.25 35.64
C LEU A 121 -2.15 -10.90 34.41
N GLN A 122 -2.38 -11.52 33.26
CA GLN A 122 -1.71 -11.17 32.00
C GLN A 122 -2.16 -9.78 31.51
N ASN A 123 -3.47 -9.53 31.43
CA ASN A 123 -4.02 -8.23 31.05
C ASN A 123 -3.61 -7.12 32.05
N GLN A 124 -3.58 -7.42 33.35
CA GLN A 124 -3.02 -6.51 34.36
C GLN A 124 -1.52 -6.23 34.12
N PHE A 125 -0.71 -7.26 33.83
CA PHE A 125 0.72 -7.04 33.63
C PHE A 125 1.00 -6.21 32.37
N ILE A 126 0.32 -6.48 31.25
CA ILE A 126 0.46 -5.72 30.00
C ILE A 126 0.15 -4.23 30.25
N SER A 127 -0.99 -3.92 30.86
CA SER A 127 -1.38 -2.53 31.18
C SER A 127 -0.43 -1.83 32.17
N GLU A 128 0.16 -2.55 33.13
CA GLU A 128 1.16 -1.99 34.07
C GLU A 128 2.60 -1.97 33.51
N SER A 129 2.87 -2.58 32.35
CA SER A 129 4.25 -2.89 31.94
C SER A 129 5.08 -1.67 31.52
N ASN A 130 4.48 -0.73 30.77
CA ASN A 130 5.13 0.52 30.31
C ASN A 130 5.61 1.42 31.47
N SER A 131 4.84 1.49 32.56
CA SER A 131 5.03 2.46 33.64
C SER A 131 5.71 1.85 34.89
N GLU A 132 5.34 0.63 35.27
CA GLU A 132 5.84 0.00 36.50
C GLU A 132 6.84 -1.13 36.26
N TRP A 133 6.59 -2.04 35.32
CA TRP A 133 7.33 -3.32 35.28
C TRP A 133 8.57 -3.34 34.36
N ILE A 134 8.54 -2.76 33.17
CA ILE A 134 9.64 -2.83 32.19
C ILE A 134 9.86 -1.51 31.40
N PRO A 135 10.02 -0.35 32.07
CA PRO A 135 10.23 0.95 31.39
C PRO A 135 11.40 0.93 30.41
N GLY A 136 11.08 1.08 29.12
CA GLY A 136 12.02 1.04 27.98
C GLY A 136 11.66 -0.02 26.93
N PHE A 137 11.01 -1.10 27.35
CA PHE A 137 10.42 -2.11 26.48
C PHE A 137 9.06 -1.59 26.00
N LYS A 138 8.79 -1.65 24.69
CA LYS A 138 7.67 -0.91 24.06
C LYS A 138 6.66 -1.80 23.34
N TYR A 139 7.03 -3.04 23.05
CA TYR A 139 6.28 -3.98 22.23
C TYR A 139 6.09 -5.30 22.98
N LEU A 140 4.94 -5.95 22.76
CA LEU A 140 4.69 -7.32 23.19
C LEU A 140 5.15 -8.25 22.06
N TYR A 141 6.23 -9.00 22.26
CA TYR A 141 6.83 -9.85 21.24
C TYR A 141 6.05 -11.16 21.07
N ASP A 142 5.70 -11.79 22.19
CA ASP A 142 4.98 -13.07 22.24
C ASP A 142 4.33 -13.28 23.62
N PHE A 143 3.37 -14.21 23.72
CA PHE A 143 2.85 -14.67 25.02
C PHE A 143 2.41 -16.14 25.02
N GLU A 144 2.72 -16.83 26.13
CA GLU A 144 2.16 -18.13 26.45
C GLU A 144 1.30 -18.08 27.72
N LYS A 145 0.62 -19.20 28.01
CA LYS A 145 -0.26 -19.43 29.18
C LYS A 145 0.34 -19.08 30.55
N TYR A 146 1.66 -18.94 30.69
CA TYR A 146 2.32 -18.51 31.93
C TYR A 146 3.47 -17.52 31.71
N GLU A 147 3.58 -16.95 30.52
CA GLU A 147 4.75 -16.18 30.08
C GLU A 147 4.31 -14.99 29.21
N LEU A 148 4.92 -13.82 29.43
CA LEU A 148 4.79 -12.68 28.52
C LEU A 148 6.20 -12.25 28.10
N THR A 149 6.46 -12.17 26.80
CA THR A 149 7.76 -11.76 26.27
C THR A 149 7.61 -10.40 25.61
N PHE A 150 8.38 -9.43 26.09
CA PHE A 150 8.39 -8.05 25.60
C PHE A 150 9.72 -7.72 24.95
N VAL A 151 9.77 -6.71 24.09
CA VAL A 151 11.00 -6.30 23.40
C VAL A 151 11.22 -4.78 23.44
N ASP A 152 12.49 -4.39 23.55
CA ASP A 152 12.94 -3.00 23.46
C ASP A 152 13.48 -2.66 22.06
N ASN A 153 13.79 -1.39 21.81
CA ASN A 153 14.31 -0.93 20.52
C ASN A 153 15.60 -1.61 20.07
N HIS A 154 16.38 -2.15 21.02
CA HIS A 154 17.69 -2.73 20.78
C HIS A 154 17.62 -4.24 20.52
N GLY A 155 16.44 -4.85 20.60
CA GLY A 155 16.25 -6.30 20.45
C GLY A 155 16.65 -7.08 21.70
N ILE A 156 16.55 -6.45 22.87
CA ILE A 156 16.61 -7.14 24.16
C ILE A 156 15.21 -7.66 24.46
N LEU A 157 15.08 -8.96 24.73
CA LEU A 157 13.83 -9.58 25.18
C LEU A 157 13.71 -9.53 26.71
N ALA A 158 12.54 -9.18 27.24
CA ALA A 158 12.20 -9.31 28.65
C ALA A 158 11.09 -10.35 28.83
N ILE A 159 11.46 -11.50 29.39
CA ILE A 159 10.57 -12.64 29.63
C ILE A 159 10.00 -12.56 31.05
N VAL A 160 8.67 -12.58 31.18
CA VAL A 160 7.95 -12.36 32.44
C VAL A 160 7.20 -13.62 32.84
N LEU A 161 7.65 -14.27 33.93
CA LEU A 161 7.16 -15.57 34.37
C LEU A 161 6.01 -15.47 35.39
N ILE A 162 4.77 -15.72 34.94
CA ILE A 162 3.53 -15.51 35.69
C ILE A 162 3.00 -16.85 36.26
N LYS A 163 3.58 -17.33 37.36
CA LYS A 163 3.14 -18.59 38.01
C LYS A 163 3.20 -18.58 39.54
N LYS A 164 2.16 -19.13 40.19
CA LYS A 164 1.91 -18.98 41.64
C LYS A 164 2.49 -20.08 42.55
N LYS A 165 2.90 -21.24 42.01
CA LYS A 165 3.58 -22.32 42.78
C LYS A 165 5.09 -22.26 42.52
N TRP A 166 5.88 -22.21 43.59
CA TRP A 166 7.29 -21.79 43.53
C TRP A 166 8.32 -22.92 43.35
N ASN A 167 7.95 -24.18 43.60
CA ASN A 167 8.93 -25.26 43.84
C ASN A 167 9.26 -26.13 42.60
N PHE A 168 8.56 -26.00 41.49
CA PHE A 168 8.79 -26.81 40.27
C PHE A 168 9.80 -26.17 39.29
N ILE A 169 10.44 -25.07 39.71
CA ILE A 169 10.90 -24.04 38.79
C ILE A 169 12.39 -24.14 38.45
N ASN A 170 13.29 -24.36 39.42
CA ASN A 170 14.74 -24.26 39.19
C ASN A 170 15.30 -25.17 38.07
N ILE A 171 14.74 -26.37 37.89
CA ILE A 171 15.13 -27.31 36.83
C ILE A 171 14.59 -26.87 35.47
N ILE A 172 13.35 -26.34 35.44
CA ILE A 172 12.69 -25.85 34.22
C ILE A 172 13.33 -24.56 33.74
N ASP A 173 13.56 -23.59 34.65
CA ASP A 173 14.24 -22.31 34.37
C ASP A 173 15.59 -22.52 33.66
N THR A 174 16.37 -23.53 34.08
CA THR A 174 17.67 -23.83 33.44
C THR A 174 17.51 -24.35 32.00
N LYS A 175 16.48 -25.17 31.73
CA LYS A 175 16.18 -25.65 30.37
C LYS A 175 15.60 -24.54 29.49
N TYR A 176 14.70 -23.71 30.04
CA TYR A 176 14.12 -22.56 29.35
C TYR A 176 15.18 -21.52 28.98
N ARG A 177 16.10 -21.21 29.91
CA ARG A 177 17.25 -20.34 29.60
C ARG A 177 18.08 -20.92 28.45
N LYS A 178 18.40 -22.21 28.46
CA LYS A 178 19.16 -22.83 27.35
C LYS A 178 18.41 -22.71 26.02
N PHE A 179 17.11 -22.99 25.98
CA PHE A 179 16.28 -22.84 24.79
C PHE A 179 16.31 -21.40 24.24
N PHE A 180 16.06 -20.38 25.07
CA PHE A 180 16.12 -18.99 24.60
C PHE A 180 17.52 -18.53 24.19
N MET A 181 18.59 -19.11 24.76
CA MET A 181 19.96 -18.86 24.28
C MET A 181 20.23 -19.55 22.93
N GLU A 182 19.59 -20.69 22.63
CA GLU A 182 19.61 -21.32 21.29
C GLU A 182 18.77 -20.53 20.26
N GLU A 183 17.70 -19.85 20.66
CA GLU A 183 16.96 -18.93 19.77
C GLU A 183 17.75 -17.64 19.49
N ILE A 184 18.46 -17.09 20.49
CA ILE A 184 19.41 -15.96 20.30
C ILE A 184 20.57 -16.34 19.35
N GLU A 185 20.94 -17.62 19.28
CA GLU A 185 21.93 -18.12 18.32
C GLU A 185 21.40 -18.17 16.88
N LYS A 186 20.13 -18.54 16.69
CA LYS A 186 19.51 -18.68 15.36
C LYS A 186 19.12 -17.33 14.77
N ASP A 187 18.62 -16.41 15.58
CA ASP A 187 18.16 -15.11 15.13
C ASP A 187 19.26 -14.04 15.36
N PRO A 188 19.93 -13.52 14.30
CA PRO A 188 20.96 -12.49 14.44
C PRO A 188 20.42 -11.22 15.11
N ARG A 189 19.13 -10.91 14.94
CA ARG A 189 18.46 -9.69 15.39
C ARG A 189 18.34 -9.61 16.92
N ILE A 190 18.13 -10.75 17.61
CA ILE A 190 18.00 -10.75 19.08
C ILE A 190 19.38 -10.50 19.71
N MET A 191 19.51 -9.44 20.49
CA MET A 191 20.78 -9.06 21.14
C MET A 191 20.99 -9.76 22.49
N SER A 192 19.92 -9.99 23.25
CA SER A 192 19.97 -10.57 24.62
C SER A 192 18.57 -10.90 25.13
N VAL A 193 18.47 -11.72 26.19
CA VAL A 193 17.22 -11.94 26.96
C VAL A 193 17.41 -11.60 28.44
N ILE A 194 16.38 -11.15 29.17
CA ILE A 194 16.38 -11.03 30.63
C ILE A 194 15.12 -11.66 31.23
N PHE A 195 15.25 -12.44 32.31
CA PHE A 195 14.12 -13.10 32.97
C PHE A 195 13.66 -12.35 34.22
N ILE A 196 12.36 -12.06 34.29
CA ILE A 196 11.72 -11.24 35.33
C ILE A 196 10.59 -12.03 35.99
N LYS A 197 10.56 -12.01 37.31
CA LYS A 197 9.56 -12.74 38.12
C LYS A 197 8.78 -11.78 39.03
N PRO A 198 7.54 -11.38 38.68
CA PRO A 198 6.74 -10.51 39.52
C PRO A 198 6.33 -11.20 40.83
N LYS A 199 6.43 -10.47 41.96
CA LYS A 199 5.89 -10.87 43.26
C LYS A 199 4.63 -10.04 43.56
N PHE A 200 3.48 -10.69 43.41
CA PHE A 200 2.16 -10.14 43.71
C PHE A 200 1.91 -10.07 45.23
N GLY A 201 1.38 -8.94 45.70
CA GLY A 201 1.10 -8.67 47.11
C GLY A 201 0.99 -7.16 47.39
N SER A 202 0.77 -6.77 48.64
CA SER A 202 0.57 -5.36 49.06
C SER A 202 1.77 -4.43 48.85
N ARG A 203 2.93 -4.96 48.44
CA ARG A 203 4.05 -4.20 47.91
C ARG A 203 4.54 -4.93 46.65
N LYS A 204 4.18 -4.42 45.47
CA LYS A 204 4.65 -4.93 44.17
C LYS A 204 6.19 -5.01 44.19
N LYS A 205 6.77 -6.18 43.93
CA LYS A 205 8.22 -6.39 43.93
C LYS A 205 8.67 -7.21 42.72
N LYS A 206 9.83 -6.87 42.17
CA LYS A 206 10.49 -7.63 41.11
C LYS A 206 11.48 -8.62 41.73
N GLY A 207 11.46 -9.86 41.25
CA GLY A 207 12.54 -10.82 41.42
C GLY A 207 13.19 -11.11 40.07
N PHE A 208 14.44 -11.56 40.11
CA PHE A 208 15.18 -12.07 38.96
C PHE A 208 15.63 -13.50 39.34
N PRO A 209 15.50 -14.52 38.48
CA PRO A 209 15.94 -15.87 38.83
C PRO A 209 17.48 -15.97 38.89
N TRP A 210 18.18 -15.14 38.11
CA TRP A 210 19.64 -15.04 38.09
C TRP A 210 20.13 -13.62 38.42
N ASP A 211 21.27 -13.50 39.09
CA ASP A 211 21.87 -12.18 39.42
C ASP A 211 22.37 -11.44 38.17
N ILE A 212 22.67 -12.16 37.08
CA ILE A 212 23.15 -11.54 35.84
C ILE A 212 22.05 -10.74 35.14
N ASP A 213 20.83 -11.27 35.09
CA ASP A 213 19.67 -10.57 34.50
C ASP A 213 19.30 -9.32 35.33
N LYS A 214 19.49 -9.39 36.65
CA LYS A 214 19.36 -8.25 37.57
C LYS A 214 20.41 -7.16 37.30
N LYS A 215 21.67 -7.54 37.01
CA LYS A 215 22.74 -6.60 36.64
C LYS A 215 22.44 -5.91 35.31
N MET A 216 22.07 -6.69 34.29
CA MET A 216 21.70 -6.18 32.96
C MET A 216 20.48 -5.26 33.03
N TRP A 217 19.43 -5.67 33.76
CA TRP A 217 18.27 -4.82 34.04
C TRP A 217 18.64 -3.50 34.73
N ASN A 218 19.53 -3.52 35.72
CA ASN A 218 19.99 -2.30 36.40
C ASN A 218 20.75 -1.37 35.47
N ALA A 219 21.55 -1.91 34.54
CA ALA A 219 22.27 -1.13 33.54
C ALA A 219 21.30 -0.47 32.53
N ILE A 220 20.39 -1.23 31.93
CA ILE A 220 19.33 -0.72 31.04
C ILE A 220 18.52 0.39 31.75
N LYS A 221 18.10 0.15 32.99
CA LYS A 221 17.39 1.16 33.80
C LYS A 221 18.21 2.41 34.09
N LYS A 222 19.54 2.30 34.25
CA LYS A 222 20.45 3.44 34.45
C LYS A 222 20.55 4.28 33.18
N VAL A 223 20.72 3.63 32.01
CA VAL A 223 20.76 4.29 30.70
C VAL A 223 19.43 5.02 30.40
N ASN A 224 18.30 4.33 30.49
CA ASN A 224 16.97 4.93 30.26
C ASN A 224 16.70 6.14 31.19
N LYS A 225 17.22 6.12 32.43
CA LYS A 225 17.09 7.25 33.38
C LYS A 225 18.03 8.43 33.06
N LEU A 226 19.17 8.20 32.42
CA LEU A 226 20.06 9.27 31.95
C LEU A 226 19.43 9.98 30.76
N ASN A 227 18.89 9.23 29.80
CA ASN A 227 18.40 9.80 28.54
C ASN A 227 17.10 10.59 28.76
N ASN A 228 16.19 10.07 29.61
CA ASN A 228 14.98 10.79 30.06
C ASN A 228 15.29 12.05 30.92
N LYS A 229 16.54 12.35 31.24
CA LYS A 229 16.95 13.62 31.87
C LYS A 229 17.46 14.67 30.89
N ASN A 230 17.82 14.28 29.68
CA ASN A 230 18.43 15.15 28.68
C ASN A 230 17.42 15.65 27.62
N SER A 231 16.14 15.23 27.70
CA SER A 231 15.08 15.62 26.75
C SER A 231 14.45 17.00 27.04
N VAL A 232 15.24 17.94 27.54
CA VAL A 232 14.90 19.36 27.68
C VAL A 232 16.16 20.14 27.28
N ASP A 233 16.05 20.90 26.18
CA ASP A 233 17.07 21.76 25.57
C ASP A 233 18.49 21.18 25.41
N SER A 234 18.75 20.58 24.24
CA SER A 234 19.89 21.00 23.41
C SER A 234 19.88 20.37 22.02
N ASP A 235 20.06 21.20 20.99
CA ASP A 235 20.56 20.75 19.69
C ASP A 235 21.98 20.21 19.87
N GLN A 236 22.22 18.94 19.53
CA GLN A 236 23.58 18.41 19.42
C GLN A 236 23.84 17.76 18.07
N LYS A 237 24.83 18.35 17.37
CA LYS A 237 25.37 17.88 16.10
C LYS A 237 26.21 16.62 16.30
N THR A 238 26.01 15.63 15.44
CA THR A 238 26.99 14.57 15.15
C THR A 238 26.94 14.31 13.65
N ILE A 239 27.68 15.12 12.88
CA ILE A 239 28.98 14.74 12.30
C ILE A 239 28.82 13.65 11.24
N ALA A 240 28.88 14.06 9.97
CA ALA A 240 29.20 13.17 8.86
C ALA A 240 30.72 13.02 8.76
N GLN A 241 31.21 11.81 8.52
CA GLN A 241 32.57 11.57 8.04
C GLN A 241 32.57 10.52 6.93
N THR A 242 33.42 10.73 5.94
CA THR A 242 33.56 9.94 4.72
C THR A 242 34.64 8.88 4.84
N ILE A 243 34.29 7.62 4.57
CA ILE A 243 35.16 6.55 4.06
C ILE A 243 34.29 5.80 3.04
N GLY A 244 34.76 5.34 1.87
CA GLY A 244 36.11 5.37 1.30
C GLY A 244 36.26 4.14 0.40
N VAL A 245 36.79 4.29 -0.81
CA VAL A 245 36.80 3.20 -1.82
C VAL A 245 37.91 2.20 -1.53
N GLU A 246 37.52 0.99 -1.12
CA GLU A 246 38.22 -0.31 -1.31
C GLU A 246 37.32 -1.39 -0.69
N THR A 247 36.59 -2.21 -1.45
CA THR A 247 37.15 -3.41 -2.09
C THR A 247 36.30 -3.78 -3.31
N LEU A 248 36.82 -3.59 -4.51
CA LEU A 248 36.14 -3.91 -5.77
C LEU A 248 37.14 -4.63 -6.68
N LYS A 249 37.26 -5.97 -6.51
CA LYS A 249 38.19 -6.81 -7.29
C LYS A 249 38.02 -8.33 -7.27
N GLU A 250 37.00 -8.90 -6.59
CA GLU A 250 36.80 -10.36 -6.52
C GLU A 250 35.44 -10.85 -7.06
N LEU A 251 34.73 -10.03 -7.84
CA LEU A 251 33.47 -10.41 -8.52
C LEU A 251 33.45 -10.14 -10.04
N GLU A 252 34.55 -9.66 -10.64
CA GLU A 252 34.64 -9.33 -12.08
C GLU A 252 34.72 -10.55 -13.02
N SER A 253 34.16 -11.71 -12.63
CA SER A 253 34.28 -12.99 -13.35
C SER A 253 32.97 -13.61 -13.85
N GLU A 254 31.79 -13.13 -13.42
CA GLU A 254 30.49 -13.67 -13.89
C GLU A 254 29.71 -12.72 -14.82
N ASP A 255 29.86 -11.39 -14.71
CA ASP A 255 29.13 -10.39 -15.51
C ASP A 255 29.38 -10.42 -17.03
N VAL A 256 30.45 -11.10 -17.47
CA VAL A 256 30.85 -11.22 -18.89
C VAL A 256 29.92 -12.15 -19.69
N ARG A 257 28.96 -12.84 -19.04
CA ARG A 257 27.99 -13.72 -19.71
C ARG A 257 26.57 -13.15 -19.84
N LEU A 258 26.14 -12.25 -18.95
CA LEU A 258 24.79 -11.65 -18.99
C LEU A 258 24.72 -10.41 -19.89
N SER A 259 25.82 -9.65 -19.98
CA SER A 259 25.92 -8.47 -20.87
C SER A 259 25.74 -8.80 -22.35
N LYS A 260 26.19 -9.98 -22.80
CA LYS A 260 26.22 -10.35 -24.24
C LYS A 260 24.90 -10.85 -24.84
N SER A 261 23.85 -11.11 -24.07
CA SER A 261 22.56 -11.54 -24.60
C SER A 261 21.60 -10.39 -24.95
N LEU A 262 21.96 -9.14 -24.62
CA LEU A 262 21.09 -7.97 -24.77
C LEU A 262 21.49 -7.01 -25.90
N GLU A 263 22.68 -7.16 -26.50
CA GLU A 263 23.18 -6.24 -27.54
C GLU A 263 22.79 -6.60 -28.98
N THR A 264 22.16 -7.77 -29.22
CA THR A 264 21.90 -8.29 -30.58
C THR A 264 20.42 -8.53 -30.89
N LEU A 265 19.60 -7.49 -30.75
CA LEU A 265 18.23 -7.42 -31.31
C LEU A 265 18.08 -6.22 -32.25
N SER A 266 18.88 -6.21 -33.31
CA SER A 266 18.71 -5.29 -34.46
C SER A 266 17.65 -5.82 -35.41
N ILE A 267 16.59 -5.04 -35.64
CA ILE A 267 15.45 -5.40 -36.50
C ILE A 267 15.83 -5.37 -37.98
N THR A 268 15.54 -6.46 -38.71
CA THR A 268 15.27 -6.42 -40.16
C THR A 268 14.35 -7.57 -40.59
N ASP A 269 13.33 -7.20 -41.38
CA ASP A 269 12.55 -7.98 -42.34
C ASP A 269 11.65 -9.16 -41.87
N HIS A 270 10.61 -9.38 -42.67
CA HIS A 270 9.53 -10.35 -42.43
C HIS A 270 9.85 -11.71 -43.07
N GLU A 271 9.81 -12.79 -42.30
CA GLU A 271 9.55 -14.14 -42.82
C GLU A 271 8.88 -15.04 -41.75
N GLU A 272 8.08 -16.02 -42.18
CA GLU A 272 7.25 -16.85 -41.29
C GLU A 272 8.10 -17.91 -40.56
N PHE A 273 8.61 -17.59 -39.37
CA PHE A 273 9.42 -18.54 -38.61
C PHE A 273 8.58 -19.61 -37.89
N ASN A 274 8.76 -20.84 -38.36
CA ASN A 274 8.12 -22.05 -37.86
C ASN A 274 8.73 -22.44 -36.51
N TYR A 275 7.91 -22.63 -35.48
CA TYR A 275 8.39 -23.00 -34.14
C TYR A 275 8.81 -24.47 -34.09
N ASN A 276 10.11 -24.76 -34.03
CA ASN A 276 10.67 -25.94 -33.35
C ASN A 276 12.19 -25.81 -33.13
N ASP A 277 12.63 -26.48 -32.05
CA ASP A 277 14.00 -26.79 -31.64
C ASP A 277 14.94 -25.67 -31.14
N ASP A 278 15.83 -26.07 -30.21
CA ASP A 278 17.00 -25.37 -29.66
C ASP A 278 16.86 -24.07 -28.84
N LEU A 279 15.76 -23.91 -28.09
CA LEU A 279 15.78 -23.17 -26.81
C LEU A 279 15.27 -24.03 -25.65
N ASN A 280 16.18 -24.81 -25.06
CA ASN A 280 15.89 -25.73 -23.95
C ASN A 280 15.83 -25.01 -22.59
N ILE A 281 14.93 -24.02 -22.48
CA ILE A 281 14.53 -23.43 -21.20
C ILE A 281 13.45 -24.35 -20.62
N GLU A 282 13.76 -25.06 -19.53
CA GLU A 282 12.79 -25.91 -18.85
C GLU A 282 11.50 -25.14 -18.54
N SER A 283 10.39 -25.58 -19.11
CA SER A 283 9.10 -24.91 -19.02
C SER A 283 8.61 -24.89 -17.57
N ARG A 284 8.67 -23.71 -16.93
CA ARG A 284 8.28 -23.50 -15.53
C ARG A 284 6.76 -23.59 -15.27
N ASN A 285 6.04 -24.37 -16.06
CA ASN A 285 4.61 -24.57 -15.96
C ASN A 285 4.31 -25.60 -14.87
N ILE A 286 3.65 -25.17 -13.80
CA ILE A 286 3.08 -26.05 -12.78
C ILE A 286 1.75 -26.57 -13.32
N GLU A 287 1.64 -27.86 -13.62
CA GLU A 287 0.34 -28.44 -13.92
C GLU A 287 -0.48 -28.57 -12.63
N ILE A 288 -1.66 -27.93 -12.57
CA ILE A 288 -2.67 -28.21 -11.55
C ILE A 288 -3.69 -29.20 -12.11
N SER A 289 -4.25 -30.06 -11.25
CA SER A 289 -5.30 -30.96 -11.71
C SER A 289 -6.56 -30.18 -12.12
N GLN A 290 -7.29 -30.71 -13.11
CA GLN A 290 -8.58 -30.17 -13.57
C GLN A 290 -9.55 -29.88 -12.41
N SER A 291 -9.53 -30.71 -11.36
CA SER A 291 -10.30 -30.52 -10.13
C SER A 291 -9.93 -29.27 -9.31
N ILE A 292 -8.65 -28.85 -9.30
CA ILE A 292 -8.19 -27.62 -8.66
C ILE A 292 -8.63 -26.40 -9.49
N GLY A 293 -8.54 -26.49 -10.83
CA GLY A 293 -9.05 -25.45 -11.73
C GLY A 293 -10.56 -25.21 -11.57
N ILE A 294 -11.34 -26.29 -11.52
CA ILE A 294 -12.79 -26.23 -11.22
C ILE A 294 -13.03 -25.60 -9.85
N GLN A 295 -12.32 -26.03 -8.79
CA GLN A 295 -12.50 -25.45 -7.45
C GLN A 295 -12.22 -23.94 -7.42
N ILE A 296 -11.18 -23.45 -8.13
CA ILE A 296 -10.91 -22.02 -8.28
C ILE A 296 -12.05 -21.30 -9.01
N GLN A 297 -12.60 -21.92 -10.07
CA GLN A 297 -13.73 -21.36 -10.82
C GLN A 297 -15.00 -21.24 -9.96
N GLU A 298 -15.27 -22.22 -9.11
CA GLU A 298 -16.50 -22.24 -8.30
C GLU A 298 -16.42 -21.34 -7.06
N GLU A 299 -15.29 -21.35 -6.35
CA GLU A 299 -15.10 -20.61 -5.10
C GLU A 299 -14.73 -19.14 -5.32
N PHE A 300 -14.04 -18.79 -6.41
CA PHE A 300 -13.47 -17.44 -6.61
C PHE A 300 -13.92 -16.74 -7.89
N LEU A 301 -13.89 -17.39 -9.06
CA LEU A 301 -14.18 -16.69 -10.34
C LEU A 301 -15.64 -16.24 -10.47
N LYS A 302 -16.54 -16.82 -9.67
CA LYS A 302 -17.96 -16.45 -9.57
C LYS A 302 -18.23 -15.39 -8.47
N ASP A 303 -17.32 -15.19 -7.51
CA ASP A 303 -17.52 -14.26 -6.39
C ASP A 303 -17.27 -12.81 -6.82
N HIS A 304 -18.25 -11.94 -6.63
CA HIS A 304 -18.17 -10.51 -6.91
C HIS A 304 -17.23 -9.76 -5.94
N ASN A 305 -16.83 -10.38 -4.83
CA ASN A 305 -15.88 -9.84 -3.86
C ASN A 305 -14.41 -10.14 -4.23
N VAL A 306 -14.13 -10.96 -5.26
CA VAL A 306 -12.77 -11.25 -5.74
C VAL A 306 -12.41 -10.35 -6.93
N ARG A 307 -11.30 -9.62 -6.81
CA ARG A 307 -10.77 -8.71 -7.84
C ARG A 307 -9.73 -9.36 -8.74
N ASP A 308 -8.79 -10.10 -8.14
CA ASP A 308 -7.67 -10.75 -8.81
C ASP A 308 -7.22 -12.01 -8.04
N ILE A 309 -6.51 -12.93 -8.69
CA ILE A 309 -6.07 -14.19 -8.09
C ILE A 309 -4.82 -14.75 -8.80
N PHE A 310 -3.80 -15.10 -8.02
CA PHE A 310 -2.51 -15.61 -8.54
C PHE A 310 -1.85 -16.59 -7.58
N PHE A 311 -1.11 -17.57 -8.12
CA PHE A 311 -0.16 -18.34 -7.30
C PHE A 311 1.13 -17.53 -7.13
N GLY A 312 1.76 -17.62 -5.97
CA GLY A 312 3.03 -16.95 -5.69
C GLY A 312 3.78 -17.54 -4.51
N SER A 313 4.92 -16.94 -4.19
CA SER A 313 5.74 -17.26 -3.02
C SER A 313 6.28 -15.98 -2.38
N GLU A 314 6.40 -15.98 -1.06
CA GLU A 314 7.19 -14.97 -0.33
C GLU A 314 8.68 -15.12 -0.69
N LYS A 315 9.42 -14.02 -0.79
CA LYS A 315 10.86 -14.03 -1.06
C LYS A 315 11.61 -14.65 0.13
N VAL A 316 12.01 -15.91 -0.01
CA VAL A 316 12.83 -16.68 0.94
C VAL A 316 14.12 -17.11 0.25
N GLU A 317 15.24 -17.06 0.96
CA GLU A 317 16.59 -17.40 0.47
C GLU A 317 16.84 -18.92 0.35
N VAL A 318 15.78 -19.71 0.13
CA VAL A 318 15.78 -21.18 0.18
C VAL A 318 14.93 -21.75 -0.98
N PRO A 319 15.32 -22.87 -1.64
CA PRO A 319 14.66 -23.36 -2.87
C PRO A 319 13.13 -23.63 -2.81
N PRO A 320 12.44 -23.58 -3.97
CA PRO A 320 11.16 -22.86 -4.06
C PRO A 320 9.87 -23.70 -3.90
N TYR A 321 9.93 -24.94 -3.44
CA TYR A 321 8.81 -25.88 -3.62
C TYR A 321 7.80 -25.96 -2.46
N SER A 322 8.16 -25.65 -1.22
CA SER A 322 7.26 -25.79 -0.05
C SER A 322 6.39 -24.56 0.26
N ASN A 323 6.74 -23.38 -0.25
CA ASN A 323 6.18 -22.10 0.19
C ASN A 323 5.21 -21.45 -0.82
N LYS A 324 4.73 -22.22 -1.80
CA LYS A 324 3.78 -21.76 -2.82
C LYS A 324 2.38 -21.61 -2.21
N LYS A 325 1.76 -20.44 -2.38
CA LYS A 325 0.43 -20.09 -1.85
C LYS A 325 -0.45 -19.53 -2.95
N LEU A 326 -1.77 -19.67 -2.80
CA LEU A 326 -2.77 -19.04 -3.66
C LEU A 326 -3.18 -17.70 -3.04
N TYR A 327 -2.81 -16.60 -3.68
CA TYR A 327 -3.16 -15.25 -3.24
C TYR A 327 -4.48 -14.84 -3.88
N VAL A 328 -5.49 -14.58 -3.05
CA VAL A 328 -6.84 -14.18 -3.47
C VAL A 328 -7.07 -12.74 -3.06
N VAL A 329 -7.20 -11.86 -4.04
CA VAL A 329 -7.31 -10.41 -3.84
C VAL A 329 -8.79 -10.04 -3.77
N VAL A 330 -9.23 -9.45 -2.66
CA VAL A 330 -10.66 -9.28 -2.33
C VAL A 330 -11.01 -7.86 -1.89
N ASP A 331 -12.23 -7.41 -2.17
CA ASP A 331 -12.76 -6.15 -1.61
C ASP A 331 -12.86 -6.20 -0.08
N ARG A 332 -13.27 -7.35 0.48
CA ARG A 332 -13.30 -7.63 1.92
C ARG A 332 -12.97 -9.09 2.20
N THR A 333 -12.29 -9.35 3.30
CA THR A 333 -12.00 -10.71 3.76
C THR A 333 -13.30 -11.47 4.06
N PRO A 334 -13.55 -12.65 3.44
CA PRO A 334 -14.78 -13.40 3.67
C PRO A 334 -14.98 -13.78 5.14
N LYS A 335 -16.22 -13.72 5.65
CA LYS A 335 -16.55 -14.08 7.05
C LYS A 335 -16.22 -15.54 7.42
N LYS A 336 -16.05 -16.40 6.42
CA LYS A 336 -15.59 -17.79 6.53
C LYS A 336 -14.58 -18.02 5.39
N PRO A 337 -13.30 -17.63 5.57
CA PRO A 337 -12.31 -17.75 4.51
C PRO A 337 -11.96 -19.21 4.25
N LEU A 338 -11.88 -19.60 2.97
CA LEU A 338 -11.39 -20.92 2.57
C LEU A 338 -9.88 -20.99 2.88
N ARG A 339 -9.40 -22.11 3.43
CA ARG A 339 -8.01 -22.21 3.93
C ARG A 339 -7.01 -22.77 2.93
N LYS A 340 -7.46 -23.62 2.01
CA LYS A 340 -6.65 -24.15 0.90
C LYS A 340 -7.52 -24.51 -0.32
N VAL A 341 -6.92 -24.52 -1.50
CA VAL A 341 -7.44 -25.20 -2.71
C VAL A 341 -6.48 -26.34 -3.04
N GLY A 342 -6.99 -27.56 -3.20
CA GLY A 342 -6.11 -28.74 -3.31
C GLY A 342 -5.16 -28.79 -2.11
N ASP A 343 -3.85 -28.67 -2.35
CA ASP A 343 -2.80 -28.57 -1.32
C ASP A 343 -2.17 -27.18 -1.18
N PHE A 344 -2.62 -26.18 -1.94
CA PHE A 344 -2.12 -24.81 -1.87
C PHE A 344 -2.82 -24.01 -0.76
N PRO A 345 -2.10 -23.51 0.27
CA PRO A 345 -2.68 -22.62 1.28
C PRO A 345 -3.16 -21.31 0.63
N ILE A 346 -4.29 -20.78 1.10
CA ILE A 346 -4.81 -19.50 0.62
C ILE A 346 -4.31 -18.35 1.52
N VAL A 347 -3.91 -17.25 0.89
CA VAL A 347 -3.70 -15.95 1.55
C VAL A 347 -4.66 -14.94 0.94
N TYR A 348 -5.55 -14.37 1.76
CA TYR A 348 -6.42 -13.28 1.33
C TYR A 348 -5.66 -11.94 1.41
N ILE A 349 -5.72 -11.17 0.32
CA ILE A 349 -5.23 -9.79 0.26
C ILE A 349 -6.46 -8.89 0.19
N GLU A 350 -6.83 -8.27 1.31
CA GLU A 350 -7.89 -7.26 1.32
C GLU A 350 -7.41 -5.98 0.61
N TRP A 351 -8.20 -5.50 -0.35
CA TRP A 351 -7.83 -4.40 -1.23
C TRP A 351 -7.71 -3.08 -0.45
N ARG A 352 -6.80 -2.20 -0.86
CA ARG A 352 -6.31 -1.01 -0.11
C ARG A 352 -5.62 -1.31 1.24
N THR A 353 -5.39 -2.57 1.63
CA THR A 353 -4.55 -2.86 2.80
C THR A 353 -3.08 -2.88 2.42
N PHE A 354 -2.26 -2.16 3.18
CA PHE A 354 -0.81 -2.09 3.00
C PHE A 354 -0.11 -2.88 4.11
N THR A 355 0.89 -3.66 3.74
CA THR A 355 1.85 -4.26 4.67
C THR A 355 3.09 -3.39 4.82
N GLU A 356 3.42 -2.56 3.82
CA GLU A 356 4.46 -1.55 3.99
C GLU A 356 3.93 -0.31 4.73
N LEU A 357 4.76 0.22 5.64
CA LEU A 357 4.50 1.49 6.29
C LEU A 357 4.92 2.64 5.37
N GLY A 358 4.15 3.72 5.34
CA GLY A 358 4.55 4.95 4.67
C GLY A 358 5.88 5.51 5.20
N PRO A 359 6.64 6.24 4.37
CA PRO A 359 7.90 6.87 4.77
C PRO A 359 7.71 7.81 5.97
N ARG A 360 8.74 7.89 6.81
CA ARG A 360 8.69 8.57 8.12
C ARG A 360 8.96 10.07 8.05
N ASP A 361 9.33 10.55 6.87
CA ASP A 361 9.64 11.92 6.49
C ASP A 361 8.81 12.34 5.27
N TYR A 362 8.84 13.64 4.96
CA TYR A 362 8.26 14.17 3.73
C TYR A 362 9.21 13.95 2.55
N PRO A 363 8.71 13.78 1.32
CA PRO A 363 9.57 13.73 0.15
C PRO A 363 10.36 15.04 0.02
N PRO A 364 11.56 15.01 -0.58
CA PRO A 364 12.37 16.20 -0.86
C PRO A 364 11.54 17.35 -1.45
N SER A 365 11.77 18.56 -0.95
CA SER A 365 11.07 19.78 -1.39
C SER A 365 11.55 20.32 -2.74
N MET A 366 12.61 19.73 -3.30
CA MET A 366 13.09 20.02 -4.65
C MET A 366 12.29 19.23 -5.70
N ALA A 367 12.13 19.80 -6.89
CA ALA A 367 11.62 19.11 -8.05
C ALA A 367 12.53 17.92 -8.45
N LEU A 368 11.96 16.89 -9.08
CA LEU A 368 12.75 15.82 -9.68
C LEU A 368 13.59 16.39 -10.85
N PRO A 369 14.87 15.97 -11.04
CA PRO A 369 15.74 16.53 -12.07
C PRO A 369 15.17 16.38 -13.49
N GLN A 370 15.23 17.44 -14.30
CA GLN A 370 14.55 17.51 -15.59
C GLN A 370 15.13 16.55 -16.65
N ASP A 371 16.43 16.30 -16.57
CA ASP A 371 17.14 15.27 -17.33
C ASP A 371 16.65 13.86 -16.96
N VAL A 372 16.47 13.57 -15.67
CA VAL A 372 15.95 12.29 -15.19
C VAL A 372 14.46 12.11 -15.53
N LYS A 373 13.63 13.16 -15.42
CA LYS A 373 12.24 13.18 -15.93
C LYS A 373 12.21 12.81 -17.41
N LYS A 374 13.04 13.45 -18.25
CA LYS A 374 13.15 13.11 -19.67
C LYS A 374 13.63 11.68 -19.90
N LYS A 375 14.64 11.22 -19.15
CA LYS A 375 15.19 9.87 -19.28
C LYS A 375 14.14 8.80 -18.93
N PHE A 376 13.33 9.02 -17.89
CA PHE A 376 12.17 8.18 -17.58
C PHE A 376 11.10 8.20 -18.69
N ASP A 377 10.79 9.38 -19.22
CA ASP A 377 9.89 9.55 -20.37
C ASP A 377 10.40 8.82 -21.64
N ASP A 378 11.72 8.75 -21.88
CA ASP A 378 12.29 7.92 -22.93
C ASP A 378 12.20 6.41 -22.61
N ILE A 379 12.45 6.01 -21.36
CA ILE A 379 12.40 4.61 -20.88
C ILE A 379 10.98 4.01 -20.96
N LEU A 380 9.93 4.82 -20.74
CA LEU A 380 8.52 4.38 -20.82
C LEU A 380 8.14 3.80 -22.18
N ASP A 381 8.62 4.40 -23.28
CA ASP A 381 8.35 3.91 -24.64
C ASP A 381 9.33 2.82 -25.09
N THR A 382 10.58 2.83 -24.60
CA THR A 382 11.68 2.04 -25.19
C THR A 382 12.03 0.76 -24.44
N GLN A 383 11.83 0.70 -23.12
CA GLN A 383 12.26 -0.44 -22.28
C GLN A 383 11.13 -0.94 -21.37
N LEU A 384 10.34 -0.03 -20.81
CA LEU A 384 9.16 -0.38 -20.01
C LEU A 384 7.93 -0.58 -20.91
N GLY A 385 8.07 -1.28 -22.04
CA GLY A 385 6.98 -1.57 -22.98
C GLY A 385 6.02 -2.67 -22.50
N LEU A 386 5.08 -3.08 -23.35
CA LEU A 386 4.14 -4.17 -23.04
C LEU A 386 4.86 -5.50 -22.74
N GLU A 387 5.96 -5.78 -23.43
CA GLU A 387 6.78 -6.99 -23.22
C GLU A 387 7.32 -7.04 -21.79
N PHE A 388 8.05 -6.00 -21.35
CA PHE A 388 8.50 -5.87 -19.97
C PHE A 388 7.35 -6.02 -18.96
N ARG A 389 6.24 -5.30 -19.18
CA ARG A 389 5.07 -5.32 -18.28
C ARG A 389 4.30 -6.65 -18.29
N SER A 390 4.55 -7.54 -19.25
CA SER A 390 3.95 -8.87 -19.27
C SER A 390 4.59 -9.82 -18.23
N LEU A 391 5.88 -9.60 -17.93
CA LEU A 391 6.76 -10.40 -17.06
C LEU A 391 6.53 -10.17 -15.55
N PHE A 392 5.59 -9.28 -15.20
CA PHE A 392 5.22 -8.92 -13.84
C PHE A 392 3.69 -8.89 -13.71
N SER A 393 3.07 -9.97 -13.24
CA SER A 393 1.62 -10.09 -13.15
C SER A 393 1.01 -9.17 -12.09
N ASN A 394 1.66 -9.06 -10.93
CA ASN A 394 1.20 -8.30 -9.77
C ASN A 394 1.46 -6.79 -9.86
N LEU A 395 2.14 -6.32 -10.91
CA LEU A 395 2.42 -4.91 -11.17
C LEU A 395 1.10 -4.17 -11.44
N THR A 396 0.91 -3.00 -10.82
CA THR A 396 -0.32 -2.17 -10.90
C THR A 396 -0.07 -0.78 -11.47
N ALA A 397 1.11 -0.20 -11.22
CA ALA A 397 1.53 1.09 -11.79
C ALA A 397 3.06 1.22 -11.82
N ILE A 398 3.55 2.18 -12.59
CA ILE A 398 4.96 2.60 -12.66
C ILE A 398 5.04 4.12 -12.60
N SER A 399 5.96 4.69 -11.82
CA SER A 399 6.22 6.14 -11.81
C SER A 399 7.70 6.47 -11.65
N LEU A 400 8.04 7.77 -11.72
CA LEU A 400 9.28 8.34 -11.21
C LEU A 400 9.00 9.07 -9.88
N ASP A 401 9.73 8.75 -8.82
CA ASP A 401 9.62 9.39 -7.51
C ASP A 401 10.97 9.29 -6.74
N TRP A 402 11.06 9.87 -5.54
CA TRP A 402 12.24 9.78 -4.68
C TRP A 402 12.37 8.41 -4.02
N LYS A 403 13.52 7.75 -4.14
CA LYS A 403 13.77 6.39 -3.61
C LYS A 403 13.66 6.35 -2.08
N ILE A 404 12.95 5.34 -1.55
CA ILE A 404 12.82 5.12 -0.11
C ILE A 404 13.85 4.08 0.36
N VAL A 405 14.62 4.41 1.40
CA VAL A 405 15.58 3.50 2.04
C VAL A 405 15.35 3.48 3.54
N GLY A 406 15.20 2.28 4.12
CA GLY A 406 14.95 2.12 5.55
C GLY A 406 13.65 2.79 6.05
N GLY A 407 12.70 3.10 5.17
CA GLY A 407 11.48 3.85 5.51
C GLY A 407 11.69 5.36 5.70
N PHE A 408 12.68 5.93 5.01
CA PHE A 408 12.87 7.37 4.80
C PHE A 408 13.05 7.64 3.30
N TYR A 409 12.64 8.80 2.81
CA TYR A 409 12.97 9.25 1.46
C TYR A 409 14.47 9.56 1.34
N THR A 410 14.97 9.59 0.10
CA THR A 410 16.34 10.00 -0.22
C THR A 410 16.33 10.96 -1.41
N ASN A 411 17.34 11.83 -1.53
CA ASN A 411 17.50 12.75 -2.65
C ASN A 411 17.98 12.05 -3.95
N ARG A 412 17.60 10.78 -4.15
CA ARG A 412 17.88 9.98 -5.35
C ARG A 412 16.56 9.67 -6.05
N PRO A 413 16.36 10.05 -7.31
CA PRO A 413 15.24 9.58 -8.11
C PRO A 413 15.27 8.06 -8.28
N ALA A 414 14.11 7.43 -8.38
CA ALA A 414 13.97 6.04 -8.75
C ALA A 414 12.70 5.77 -9.57
N ILE A 415 12.78 4.76 -10.45
CA ILE A 415 11.62 4.18 -11.10
C ILE A 415 10.90 3.30 -10.07
N VAL A 416 9.68 3.69 -9.70
CA VAL A 416 8.89 2.99 -8.69
C VAL A 416 7.93 2.02 -9.35
N PHE A 417 8.10 0.73 -9.09
CA PHE A 417 7.16 -0.31 -9.45
C PHE A 417 6.16 -0.53 -8.31
N TYR A 418 4.89 -0.21 -8.55
CA TYR A 418 3.82 -0.49 -7.60
C TYR A 418 3.23 -1.87 -7.86
N VAL A 419 3.14 -2.70 -6.82
CA VAL A 419 2.59 -4.06 -6.87
C VAL A 419 1.43 -4.25 -5.89
N ILE A 420 0.64 -5.31 -6.07
CA ILE A 420 -0.46 -5.70 -5.17
C ILE A 420 0.01 -6.01 -3.74
N ARG A 421 1.20 -6.64 -3.59
CA ARG A 421 1.76 -7.03 -2.29
C ARG A 421 3.28 -7.15 -2.36
N LYS A 422 4.00 -6.36 -1.56
CA LYS A 422 5.47 -6.31 -1.55
C LYS A 422 6.05 -7.57 -0.89
N GLY A 423 7.14 -8.08 -1.46
CA GLY A 423 7.79 -9.32 -0.99
C GLY A 423 7.11 -10.62 -1.45
N VAL A 424 5.97 -10.56 -2.14
CA VAL A 424 5.34 -11.70 -2.80
C VAL A 424 5.63 -11.64 -4.31
N ILE A 425 6.19 -12.72 -4.84
CA ILE A 425 6.50 -12.89 -6.27
C ILE A 425 5.51 -13.92 -6.84
N PRO A 426 4.70 -13.57 -7.86
CA PRO A 426 3.85 -14.52 -8.56
C PRO A 426 4.66 -15.60 -9.27
N ILE A 427 4.05 -16.75 -9.55
CA ILE A 427 4.72 -17.81 -10.30
C ILE A 427 4.80 -17.41 -11.78
N GLY A 428 5.98 -17.62 -12.38
CA GLY A 428 6.30 -17.18 -13.74
C GLY A 428 6.89 -15.77 -13.83
N ASP A 429 6.64 -14.89 -12.85
CA ASP A 429 7.19 -13.53 -12.82
C ASP A 429 8.72 -13.51 -12.61
N MET A 430 9.35 -12.42 -13.05
CA MET A 430 10.76 -12.14 -12.77
C MET A 430 10.95 -11.24 -11.54
N LEU A 431 12.21 -11.07 -11.12
CA LEU A 431 12.59 -9.97 -10.21
C LEU A 431 12.68 -8.66 -11.00
N PHE A 432 12.26 -7.55 -10.41
CA PHE A 432 12.54 -6.22 -10.96
C PHE A 432 14.05 -5.95 -10.93
N PRO A 433 14.63 -5.34 -11.98
CA PRO A 433 16.05 -4.96 -12.00
C PRO A 433 16.33 -3.86 -10.97
N GLU A 434 17.56 -3.75 -10.46
CA GLU A 434 17.93 -2.77 -9.42
C GLU A 434 18.12 -1.33 -9.95
N ALA A 435 18.40 -1.22 -11.25
CA ALA A 435 18.43 0.03 -12.02
C ALA A 435 17.98 -0.24 -13.46
N ILE A 436 17.45 0.79 -14.14
CA ILE A 436 17.15 0.77 -15.57
C ILE A 436 17.74 2.05 -16.16
N ASN A 437 18.71 1.90 -17.08
CA ASN A 437 19.36 3.04 -17.76
C ASN A 437 19.82 4.11 -16.74
N ASP A 438 20.67 3.70 -15.79
CA ASP A 438 21.22 4.46 -14.65
C ASP A 438 20.22 5.04 -13.63
N ILE A 439 18.91 4.94 -13.85
CA ILE A 439 17.91 5.29 -12.83
C ILE A 439 17.71 4.08 -11.91
N GLU A 440 18.00 4.24 -10.62
CA GLU A 440 17.70 3.19 -9.62
C GLU A 440 16.21 2.82 -9.62
N THR A 441 15.87 1.62 -9.15
CA THR A 441 14.48 1.21 -8.96
C THR A 441 14.07 1.20 -7.49
N ASP A 442 12.77 1.21 -7.24
CA ASP A 442 12.13 0.95 -5.95
C ASP A 442 10.86 0.11 -6.20
N VAL A 443 10.47 -0.72 -5.24
CA VAL A 443 9.28 -1.58 -5.35
C VAL A 443 8.38 -1.27 -4.17
N ARG A 444 7.14 -0.86 -4.43
CA ARG A 444 6.18 -0.36 -3.43
C ARG A 444 4.82 -1.02 -3.60
N GLU A 445 3.93 -0.78 -2.67
CA GLU A 445 2.55 -1.23 -2.74
C GLU A 445 1.66 -0.12 -3.31
N GLY A 446 0.76 -0.46 -4.22
CA GLY A 446 -0.14 0.52 -4.81
C GLY A 446 -1.34 -0.12 -5.50
N PHE A 447 -2.51 0.47 -5.26
CA PHE A 447 -3.79 -0.03 -5.77
C PHE A 447 -4.41 1.02 -6.68
N TYR A 448 -4.58 0.71 -7.97
CA TYR A 448 -5.27 1.59 -8.92
C TYR A 448 -6.78 1.27 -8.94
N GLU A 449 -7.62 2.30 -8.84
CA GLU A 449 -9.06 2.17 -8.70
C GLU A 449 -9.86 3.30 -9.34
N MET A 450 -10.90 2.92 -10.07
CA MET A 450 -12.08 3.74 -10.31
C MET A 450 -12.87 3.88 -8.97
N THR A 451 -13.42 5.06 -8.68
CA THR A 451 -13.74 5.54 -7.31
C THR A 451 -15.26 5.61 -6.98
N GLY A 452 -15.70 6.14 -5.80
CA GLY A 452 -17.16 6.23 -5.45
C GLY A 452 -17.61 7.17 -4.30
N ASN A 453 -18.92 7.53 -4.28
CA ASN A 453 -19.72 8.30 -3.26
C ASN A 453 -19.42 9.83 -3.06
N TYR A 454 -20.34 10.81 -2.89
CA TYR A 454 -21.79 11.02 -3.15
C TYR A 454 -22.13 12.55 -3.17
N SER A 455 -22.85 13.10 -4.17
CA SER A 455 -23.26 14.54 -4.25
C SER A 455 -24.64 14.71 -4.91
N LYS A 456 -25.42 15.72 -4.50
CA LYS A 456 -26.89 15.78 -4.74
C LYS A 456 -27.36 16.59 -5.96
N ASP A 457 -26.65 17.61 -6.40
CA ASP A 457 -27.12 18.45 -7.53
C ASP A 457 -26.82 17.82 -8.89
N CYS A 458 -25.60 17.32 -9.09
CA CYS A 458 -25.15 16.70 -10.34
C CYS A 458 -25.94 15.44 -10.76
N ARG A 459 -26.61 14.77 -9.81
CA ARG A 459 -27.44 13.57 -10.03
C ARG A 459 -28.82 13.87 -10.60
N LYS A 460 -29.28 15.13 -10.58
CA LYS A 460 -30.67 15.47 -10.92
C LYS A 460 -30.91 15.36 -12.43
N TYR A 461 -32.15 15.05 -12.79
CA TYR A 461 -32.63 15.23 -14.17
C TYR A 461 -32.55 16.71 -14.52
N LEU A 462 -31.72 17.04 -15.52
CA LEU A 462 -31.53 18.41 -15.98
C LEU A 462 -32.36 18.69 -17.24
N ASN A 463 -33.08 19.81 -17.25
CA ASN A 463 -33.73 20.34 -18.46
C ASN A 463 -32.71 20.92 -19.47
N TYR A 464 -31.54 21.33 -18.95
CA TYR A 464 -30.40 21.81 -19.72
C TYR A 464 -29.16 21.05 -19.24
N VAL A 465 -28.59 20.19 -20.07
CA VAL A 465 -27.52 19.28 -19.63
C VAL A 465 -26.16 20.01 -19.63
N SER A 466 -25.39 19.88 -18.55
CA SER A 466 -24.14 20.62 -18.32
C SER A 466 -23.04 19.73 -17.73
N SER A 467 -21.77 20.16 -17.83
CA SER A 467 -20.61 19.42 -17.34
C SER A 467 -20.69 19.07 -15.86
N GLY A 468 -20.12 17.94 -15.47
CA GLY A 468 -20.20 17.42 -14.11
C GLY A 468 -21.51 16.68 -13.78
N CYS A 469 -22.48 16.60 -14.69
CA CYS A 469 -23.72 15.84 -14.45
C CYS A 469 -23.52 14.33 -14.55
N SER A 470 -24.39 13.57 -13.86
CA SER A 470 -24.51 12.12 -14.02
C SER A 470 -24.96 11.74 -15.43
N ILE A 471 -24.26 10.77 -16.03
CA ILE A 471 -24.63 10.08 -17.27
C ILE A 471 -24.31 8.59 -17.15
N GLY A 472 -24.99 7.73 -17.92
CA GLY A 472 -24.75 6.28 -17.90
C GLY A 472 -25.41 5.57 -19.08
N ILE A 473 -25.14 4.28 -19.24
CA ILE A 473 -25.77 3.46 -20.27
C ILE A 473 -27.19 3.07 -19.83
N SER A 474 -28.17 3.27 -20.73
CA SER A 474 -29.59 2.99 -20.47
C SER A 474 -29.85 1.51 -20.17
N GLY A 475 -30.55 1.23 -19.06
CA GLY A 475 -30.82 -0.11 -18.57
C GLY A 475 -29.64 -0.77 -17.85
N THR A 476 -28.67 0.01 -17.37
CA THR A 476 -27.51 -0.50 -16.62
C THR A 476 -27.22 0.33 -15.37
N THR A 477 -26.68 -0.32 -14.33
CA THR A 477 -26.24 0.31 -13.09
C THR A 477 -24.85 0.97 -13.21
N ARG A 478 -24.51 1.52 -14.40
CA ARG A 478 -23.16 2.09 -14.65
C ARG A 478 -23.26 3.60 -14.89
N ALA A 479 -23.02 4.38 -13.85
CA ALA A 479 -22.93 5.83 -13.91
C ALA A 479 -21.49 6.35 -13.99
N GLY A 480 -21.31 7.45 -14.71
CA GLY A 480 -20.14 8.32 -14.69
C GLY A 480 -20.54 9.78 -14.90
N THR A 481 -19.56 10.62 -15.24
CA THR A 481 -19.71 12.06 -15.36
C THR A 481 -19.58 12.52 -16.81
N LEU A 482 -20.43 13.46 -17.23
CA LEU A 482 -20.23 14.22 -18.46
C LEU A 482 -19.13 15.27 -18.22
N GLY A 483 -17.98 15.13 -18.87
CA GLY A 483 -16.82 16.00 -18.63
C GLY A 483 -16.97 17.35 -19.32
N ALA A 484 -17.18 17.33 -20.63
CA ALA A 484 -17.30 18.51 -21.46
C ALA A 484 -18.24 18.26 -22.64
N PHE A 485 -18.53 19.33 -23.38
CA PHE A 485 -19.05 19.25 -24.73
C PHE A 485 -17.95 19.66 -25.71
N VAL A 486 -17.84 18.92 -26.82
CA VAL A 486 -16.76 19.05 -27.81
C VAL A 486 -17.33 19.03 -29.23
N LYS A 487 -16.59 19.58 -30.19
CA LYS A 487 -16.92 19.54 -31.62
C LYS A 487 -16.06 18.52 -32.36
N GLY A 488 -16.67 17.69 -33.21
CA GLY A 488 -15.92 16.94 -34.23
C GLY A 488 -15.51 17.84 -35.41
N GLN A 489 -14.70 17.32 -36.34
CA GLN A 489 -14.33 18.01 -37.59
C GLN A 489 -15.54 18.46 -38.44
N ASN A 490 -16.70 17.83 -38.24
CA ASN A 490 -17.97 18.08 -38.91
C ASN A 490 -18.83 19.16 -38.22
N ASP A 491 -18.27 19.93 -37.29
CA ASP A 491 -18.95 20.92 -36.44
C ASP A 491 -20.07 20.37 -35.53
N ILE A 492 -20.33 19.05 -35.55
CA ILE A 492 -21.33 18.41 -34.68
C ILE A 492 -20.85 18.46 -33.23
N THR A 493 -21.76 18.84 -32.33
CA THR A 493 -21.52 18.81 -30.88
C THR A 493 -21.75 17.39 -30.34
N TYR A 494 -20.75 16.89 -29.63
CA TYR A 494 -20.77 15.64 -28.87
C TYR A 494 -20.58 15.94 -27.38
N LEU A 495 -21.00 15.02 -26.51
CA LEU A 495 -20.49 14.98 -25.13
C LEU A 495 -19.15 14.23 -25.09
N LEU A 496 -18.31 14.57 -24.11
CA LEU A 496 -17.05 13.89 -23.79
C LEU A 496 -17.10 13.30 -22.37
N THR A 497 -16.63 12.07 -22.21
CA THR A 497 -16.52 11.33 -20.93
C THR A 497 -15.52 10.18 -21.10
N ASN A 498 -15.32 9.30 -20.11
CA ASN A 498 -14.46 8.11 -20.26
C ASN A 498 -15.12 7.02 -21.12
N ASP A 499 -14.30 6.19 -21.77
CA ASP A 499 -14.79 5.05 -22.54
C ASP A 499 -15.47 4.02 -21.64
N HIS A 500 -14.85 3.69 -20.51
CA HIS A 500 -15.42 2.74 -19.54
C HIS A 500 -16.78 3.20 -18.94
N VAL A 501 -17.16 4.47 -19.09
CA VAL A 501 -18.47 5.00 -18.66
C VAL A 501 -19.55 4.76 -19.72
N ILE A 502 -19.26 4.90 -21.02
CA ILE A 502 -20.27 4.89 -22.10
C ILE A 502 -20.11 3.82 -23.20
N PHE A 503 -19.04 3.02 -23.19
CA PHE A 503 -18.88 1.89 -24.13
C PHE A 503 -19.62 0.63 -23.67
N SER A 504 -20.38 0.02 -24.57
CA SER A 504 -20.93 -1.34 -24.45
C SER A 504 -21.16 -1.93 -25.84
N ASN A 505 -21.07 -3.25 -25.95
CA ASN A 505 -21.37 -3.99 -27.18
C ASN A 505 -22.86 -3.97 -27.52
N ASP A 506 -23.72 -4.07 -26.50
CA ASP A 506 -25.16 -4.35 -26.65
C ASP A 506 -26.05 -3.09 -26.63
N GLN A 507 -25.56 -2.01 -26.03
CA GLN A 507 -26.34 -0.79 -25.81
C GLN A 507 -25.51 0.47 -26.08
N LYS A 508 -26.06 1.38 -26.88
CA LYS A 508 -25.45 2.67 -27.23
C LYS A 508 -26.20 3.89 -26.68
N ILE A 509 -27.40 3.72 -26.14
CA ILE A 509 -28.20 4.84 -25.62
C ILE A 509 -27.63 5.31 -24.27
N ILE A 510 -27.27 6.59 -24.21
CA ILE A 510 -26.74 7.24 -23.01
C ILE A 510 -27.84 8.10 -22.37
N CYS A 511 -28.04 7.91 -21.07
CA CYS A 511 -29.02 8.62 -20.24
C CYS A 511 -28.38 9.80 -19.46
N GLN A 512 -29.21 10.80 -19.16
CA GLN A 512 -28.97 11.86 -18.16
C GLN A 512 -30.25 12.02 -17.31
N PRO A 513 -30.22 11.70 -16.00
CA PRO A 513 -29.11 11.11 -15.26
C PRO A 513 -28.79 9.69 -15.73
N ALA A 514 -27.74 9.06 -15.20
CA ALA A 514 -27.66 7.61 -15.25
C ALA A 514 -28.89 6.98 -14.55
N ASP A 515 -29.34 5.82 -15.01
CA ASP A 515 -30.50 5.14 -14.41
C ASP A 515 -30.20 4.76 -12.92
N GLU A 516 -28.92 4.45 -12.59
CA GLU A 516 -28.39 4.28 -11.23
C GLU A 516 -28.70 5.48 -10.29
N ASP A 517 -28.63 6.70 -10.82
CA ASP A 517 -28.85 7.95 -10.08
C ASP A 517 -30.31 8.46 -10.16
N HIS A 518 -31.17 7.78 -10.92
CA HIS A 518 -32.52 8.27 -11.27
C HIS A 518 -33.64 7.29 -10.88
N THR A 519 -33.65 6.06 -11.39
CA THR A 519 -34.64 5.03 -11.02
C THR A 519 -34.13 4.16 -9.88
N ASP A 520 -32.91 3.64 -10.01
CA ASP A 520 -32.45 2.52 -9.21
C ASP A 520 -32.20 2.95 -7.76
N LEU A 521 -31.79 4.20 -7.56
CA LEU A 521 -31.71 4.84 -6.24
C LEU A 521 -33.08 4.91 -5.54
N ILE A 522 -34.14 5.28 -6.26
CA ILE A 522 -35.50 5.36 -5.68
C ILE A 522 -36.02 3.95 -5.40
N GLU A 523 -35.77 2.97 -6.28
CA GLU A 523 -36.16 1.58 -6.06
C GLU A 523 -35.43 0.94 -4.87
N LYS A 524 -34.16 1.29 -4.67
CA LYS A 524 -33.33 0.86 -3.53
C LYS A 524 -33.82 1.47 -2.21
N ASP A 525 -34.11 2.77 -2.18
CA ASP A 525 -34.64 3.45 -0.99
C ASP A 525 -36.06 2.94 -0.67
N LEU A 526 -36.90 2.73 -1.69
CA LEU A 526 -38.23 2.13 -1.56
C LEU A 526 -38.19 0.70 -1.00
N LYS A 527 -37.23 -0.10 -1.45
CA LYS A 527 -36.97 -1.44 -0.91
C LYS A 527 -36.52 -1.36 0.56
N HIS A 528 -35.66 -0.42 0.91
CA HIS A 528 -35.18 -0.24 2.28
C HIS A 528 -36.33 0.07 3.25
N GLU A 529 -37.20 1.03 2.91
CA GLU A 529 -38.35 1.37 3.77
C GLU A 529 -39.39 0.25 3.84
N LYS A 530 -39.61 -0.53 2.76
CA LYS A 530 -40.45 -1.73 2.79
C LYS A 530 -39.87 -2.81 3.70
N GLU A 531 -38.57 -3.10 3.60
CA GLU A 531 -37.87 -3.98 4.52
C GLU A 531 -37.91 -3.47 5.97
N LYS A 532 -37.91 -2.16 6.19
CA LYS A 532 -38.03 -1.54 7.53
C LYS A 532 -39.45 -1.76 8.09
N LEU A 533 -40.49 -1.58 7.27
CA LEU A 533 -41.88 -1.83 7.63
C LEU A 533 -42.14 -3.30 8.00
N GLU A 534 -41.59 -4.25 7.23
CA GLU A 534 -41.70 -5.69 7.50
C GLU A 534 -41.05 -6.12 8.83
N LYS A 535 -39.98 -5.42 9.24
CA LYS A 535 -39.23 -5.71 10.47
C LYS A 535 -39.82 -5.01 11.71
N LEU A 536 -40.79 -4.11 11.53
CA LEU A 536 -41.39 -3.32 12.61
C LEU A 536 -42.39 -4.16 13.42
N GLN A 537 -42.03 -4.51 14.66
CA GLN A 537 -42.87 -5.34 15.53
C GLN A 537 -43.69 -4.50 16.53
N PRO A 538 -45.00 -4.80 16.72
CA PRO A 538 -45.83 -4.11 17.71
C PRO A 538 -45.44 -4.52 19.13
N GLN A 539 -45.08 -3.54 19.97
CA GLN A 539 -44.88 -3.72 21.41
C GLN A 539 -46.02 -3.08 22.20
N PRO A 540 -46.67 -3.79 23.16
CA PRO A 540 -47.82 -3.26 23.89
C PRO A 540 -47.54 -1.95 24.65
N GLU A 541 -46.36 -1.84 25.25
CA GLU A 541 -45.96 -0.73 26.11
C GLU A 541 -45.63 0.56 25.33
N THR A 542 -45.39 0.47 24.02
CA THR A 542 -44.96 1.59 23.16
C THR A 542 -45.88 1.80 21.95
N ALA A 543 -47.10 1.26 21.98
CA ALA A 543 -48.05 1.24 20.85
C ALA A 543 -48.25 2.61 20.13
N LYS A 544 -48.20 3.73 20.87
CA LYS A 544 -48.27 5.08 20.27
C LYS A 544 -47.04 5.40 19.42
N LEU A 545 -45.84 5.06 19.88
CA LEU A 545 -44.58 5.28 19.16
C LEU A 545 -44.48 4.35 17.94
N TYR A 546 -44.83 3.07 18.10
CA TYR A 546 -44.94 2.11 17.00
C TYR A 546 -45.88 2.60 15.88
N ASN A 547 -47.05 3.15 16.24
CA ASN A 547 -47.96 3.72 15.25
C ASN A 547 -47.37 4.97 14.57
N THR A 548 -46.66 5.85 15.30
CA THR A 548 -46.00 7.02 14.70
C THR A 548 -44.91 6.61 13.70
N GLU A 549 -43.97 5.72 14.08
CA GLU A 549 -42.93 5.24 13.17
C GLU A 549 -43.52 4.51 11.96
N LYS A 550 -44.59 3.73 12.16
CA LYS A 550 -45.29 3.06 11.05
C LYS A 550 -45.88 4.06 10.04
N GLU A 551 -46.55 5.11 10.50
CA GLU A 551 -47.11 6.15 9.63
C GLU A 551 -46.02 6.97 8.91
N GLU A 552 -44.88 7.21 9.56
CA GLU A 552 -43.71 7.84 8.94
C GLU A 552 -43.15 6.99 7.79
N ILE A 553 -42.96 5.68 8.02
CA ILE A 553 -42.47 4.74 7.00
C ILE A 553 -43.48 4.61 5.85
N LEU A 554 -44.78 4.47 6.14
CA LEU A 554 -45.83 4.41 5.11
C LEU A 554 -45.90 5.70 4.28
N THR A 555 -45.75 6.86 4.93
CA THR A 555 -45.68 8.17 4.25
C THR A 555 -44.46 8.23 3.32
N GLN A 556 -43.31 7.72 3.76
CA GLN A 556 -42.09 7.72 2.96
C GLN A 556 -42.14 6.73 1.79
N ILE A 557 -42.68 5.52 2.00
CA ILE A 557 -42.97 4.55 0.94
C ILE A 557 -43.85 5.18 -0.14
N LYS A 558 -44.96 5.81 0.24
CA LYS A 558 -45.88 6.43 -0.73
C LYS A 558 -45.18 7.53 -1.55
N ARG A 559 -44.37 8.39 -0.91
CA ARG A 559 -43.60 9.43 -1.62
C ARG A 559 -42.62 8.82 -2.63
N LEU A 560 -41.91 7.76 -2.24
CA LEU A 560 -40.95 7.06 -3.11
C LEU A 560 -41.66 6.35 -4.27
N GLU A 561 -42.87 5.82 -4.08
CA GLU A 561 -43.68 5.24 -5.16
C GLU A 561 -44.16 6.31 -6.16
N GLU A 562 -44.71 7.43 -5.66
CA GLU A 562 -45.08 8.56 -6.52
C GLU A 562 -43.86 9.14 -7.27
N ASP A 563 -42.70 9.26 -6.62
CA ASP A 563 -41.49 9.81 -7.23
C ASP A 563 -40.84 8.82 -8.22
N LEU A 564 -40.96 7.50 -8.00
CA LEU A 564 -40.55 6.48 -8.96
C LEU A 564 -41.42 6.51 -10.22
N GLU A 565 -42.74 6.71 -10.08
CA GLU A 565 -43.63 6.89 -11.23
C GLU A 565 -43.24 8.16 -12.02
N LYS A 566 -43.03 9.29 -11.33
CA LYS A 566 -42.54 10.55 -11.93
C LYS A 566 -41.16 10.39 -12.57
N ALA A 567 -40.30 9.49 -12.07
CA ALA A 567 -38.99 9.20 -12.62
C ALA A 567 -39.08 8.37 -13.89
N ARG A 568 -39.83 7.25 -13.87
CA ARG A 568 -40.03 6.36 -15.03
C ARG A 568 -40.74 7.05 -16.20
N ASN A 569 -41.59 8.03 -15.91
CA ASN A 569 -42.28 8.85 -16.93
C ASN A 569 -41.40 9.97 -17.55
N LYS A 570 -40.12 10.11 -17.16
CA LYS A 570 -39.19 11.07 -17.79
C LYS A 570 -38.30 10.39 -18.82
N ASN A 571 -38.17 11.02 -20.00
CA ASN A 571 -37.22 10.60 -21.01
C ASN A 571 -35.78 10.97 -20.58
N THR A 572 -35.10 10.06 -19.88
CA THR A 572 -33.68 10.21 -19.49
C THR A 572 -32.72 10.12 -20.65
N GLN A 573 -33.11 9.57 -21.81
CA GLN A 573 -32.21 9.44 -22.95
C GLN A 573 -31.71 10.81 -23.41
N PHE A 574 -30.42 10.90 -23.76
CA PHE A 574 -29.76 12.16 -24.10
C PHE A 574 -28.84 12.05 -25.31
N ALA A 575 -28.07 10.95 -25.41
CA ALA A 575 -27.06 10.78 -26.46
C ALA A 575 -26.98 9.33 -26.97
N ILE A 576 -26.18 9.11 -28.02
CA ILE A 576 -25.86 7.80 -28.60
C ILE A 576 -24.34 7.66 -28.68
N TYR A 577 -23.76 6.57 -28.16
CA TYR A 577 -22.32 6.29 -28.27
C TYR A 577 -21.87 6.24 -29.74
N GLU A 578 -20.80 6.98 -30.04
CA GLU A 578 -20.23 7.09 -31.39
C GLU A 578 -18.88 6.35 -31.49
N LYS A 579 -17.86 6.85 -30.78
CA LYS A 579 -16.51 6.29 -30.74
C LYS A 579 -15.82 6.57 -29.39
N GLY A 580 -14.82 5.77 -29.09
CA GLY A 580 -14.05 5.81 -27.85
C GLY A 580 -12.72 5.09 -27.99
N LEU A 581 -11.83 5.34 -27.05
CA LEU A 581 -10.49 4.78 -26.97
C LEU A 581 -10.12 4.54 -25.51
N ARG A 582 -9.54 3.37 -25.22
CA ARG A 582 -9.08 2.97 -23.88
C ARG A 582 -7.72 2.28 -23.94
N GLU A 583 -6.70 3.01 -24.39
CA GLU A 583 -5.32 2.54 -24.55
C GLU A 583 -4.33 3.70 -24.76
N ASN A 584 -3.06 3.37 -24.98
CA ASN A 584 -2.02 4.32 -25.36
C ASN A 584 -2.22 4.80 -26.81
N HIS A 585 -2.48 6.10 -26.98
CA HIS A 585 -2.52 6.80 -28.27
C HIS A 585 -1.19 7.51 -28.56
N ARG A 586 -0.76 7.57 -29.82
CA ARG A 586 0.49 8.24 -30.18
C ARG A 586 0.28 9.72 -30.50
N TYR A 587 0.83 10.60 -29.67
CA TYR A 587 0.73 12.07 -29.78
C TYR A 587 2.07 12.72 -29.37
N ASP A 588 2.49 13.80 -30.04
CA ASP A 588 3.79 14.45 -29.81
C ASP A 588 4.98 13.46 -29.82
N ASN A 589 4.96 12.51 -30.78
CA ASN A 589 5.83 11.34 -30.92
C ASN A 589 5.81 10.30 -29.76
N ARG A 590 5.26 10.63 -28.58
CA ARG A 590 5.11 9.80 -27.38
C ARG A 590 3.82 8.98 -27.37
N ASN A 591 3.72 8.00 -26.47
CA ASN A 591 2.49 7.24 -26.19
C ASN A 591 1.77 7.78 -24.94
N TYR A 592 0.57 8.33 -25.09
CA TYR A 592 -0.25 8.83 -24.00
C TYR A 592 -1.45 7.94 -23.76
N GLY A 593 -1.64 7.47 -22.52
CA GLY A 593 -2.82 6.74 -22.12
C GLY A 593 -4.07 7.61 -22.24
N VAL A 594 -5.07 7.13 -22.97
CA VAL A 594 -6.38 7.76 -23.13
C VAL A 594 -7.45 6.76 -22.72
N ASP A 595 -8.30 7.13 -21.76
CA ASP A 595 -9.59 6.49 -21.51
C ASP A 595 -10.69 7.54 -21.75
N ALA A 596 -11.21 7.60 -22.97
CA ALA A 596 -12.09 8.67 -23.40
C ALA A 596 -13.03 8.24 -24.53
N ALA A 597 -14.27 8.72 -24.52
CA ALA A 597 -15.26 8.47 -25.55
C ALA A 597 -16.22 9.65 -25.76
N ILE A 598 -16.81 9.69 -26.94
CA ILE A 598 -17.81 10.68 -27.34
C ILE A 598 -19.15 10.03 -27.72
N ALA A 599 -20.23 10.77 -27.46
CA ALA A 599 -21.58 10.40 -27.84
C ALA A 599 -22.31 11.59 -28.50
N SER A 600 -23.03 11.32 -29.59
CA SER A 600 -23.80 12.32 -30.33
C SER A 600 -25.08 12.68 -29.59
N LEU A 601 -25.42 13.98 -29.54
CA LEU A 601 -26.61 14.44 -28.84
C LEU A 601 -27.87 14.11 -29.64
N LYS A 602 -28.87 13.49 -29.01
CA LYS A 602 -30.14 13.15 -29.68
C LYS A 602 -30.89 14.45 -30.04
N PRO A 603 -31.16 14.73 -31.33
CA PRO A 603 -31.81 15.96 -31.76
C PRO A 603 -33.17 16.19 -31.08
N GLY A 604 -33.45 17.43 -30.69
CA GLY A 604 -34.76 17.85 -30.17
C GLY A 604 -35.14 17.36 -28.76
N ILE A 605 -34.35 16.51 -28.09
CA ILE A 605 -34.71 16.01 -26.75
C ILE A 605 -34.44 17.04 -25.66
N ARG A 606 -33.17 17.45 -25.46
CA ARG A 606 -32.75 18.44 -24.45
C ARG A 606 -31.54 19.24 -24.92
N PRO A 607 -31.52 20.58 -24.74
CA PRO A 607 -30.39 21.41 -25.10
C PRO A 607 -29.20 21.26 -24.12
N PRO A 608 -27.95 21.28 -24.62
CA PRO A 608 -26.76 21.37 -23.76
C PRO A 608 -26.51 22.81 -23.30
N ARG A 609 -25.82 22.96 -22.15
CA ARG A 609 -25.15 24.19 -21.71
C ARG A 609 -23.64 23.95 -21.75
N VAL A 610 -23.13 23.96 -22.98
CA VAL A 610 -21.77 23.53 -23.38
C VAL A 610 -20.63 23.93 -22.43
N ASN A 611 -20.65 25.16 -21.90
CA ASN A 611 -19.54 25.75 -21.14
C ASN A 611 -19.85 25.92 -19.63
N HIS A 612 -20.97 25.35 -19.13
CA HIS A 612 -21.38 25.46 -17.73
C HIS A 612 -21.29 24.11 -17.01
N PHE A 613 -21.29 24.14 -15.69
CA PHE A 613 -21.36 22.95 -14.83
C PHE A 613 -22.78 22.64 -14.33
N ALA A 614 -22.96 21.48 -13.71
CA ALA A 614 -24.22 20.98 -13.13
C ALA A 614 -24.49 21.45 -11.70
N ILE A 615 -23.59 22.27 -11.14
CA ILE A 615 -23.68 22.90 -9.82
C ILE A 615 -24.12 24.37 -9.92
N ARG A 616 -24.53 24.94 -8.79
CA ARG A 616 -25.04 26.32 -8.68
C ARG A 616 -23.94 27.30 -8.34
N GLY A 617 -24.14 28.59 -8.67
CA GLY A 617 -23.20 29.68 -8.37
C GLY A 617 -22.66 29.70 -6.93
N PRO A 618 -23.52 29.60 -5.90
CA PRO A 618 -23.08 29.58 -4.50
C PRO A 618 -22.07 28.48 -4.14
N VAL A 619 -22.05 27.35 -4.85
CA VAL A 619 -21.06 26.27 -4.62
C VAL A 619 -19.65 26.70 -5.04
N PHE A 620 -19.53 27.64 -5.97
CA PHE A 620 -18.27 28.30 -6.32
C PHE A 620 -17.95 29.42 -5.32
N GLU A 621 -18.94 30.21 -4.91
CA GLU A 621 -18.80 31.28 -3.90
C GLU A 621 -18.28 30.71 -2.55
N ASP A 622 -18.80 29.56 -2.12
CA ASP A 622 -18.34 28.79 -0.94
C ASP A 622 -16.84 28.42 -1.00
N MET A 623 -16.26 28.31 -2.20
CA MET A 623 -14.83 28.04 -2.42
C MET A 623 -14.01 29.30 -2.76
N SER A 624 -14.55 30.51 -2.53
CA SER A 624 -13.93 31.79 -2.95
C SER A 624 -13.70 31.89 -4.47
N ILE A 625 -14.67 31.39 -5.26
CA ILE A 625 -14.67 31.42 -6.72
C ILE A 625 -15.85 32.28 -7.21
N ASP A 626 -15.68 33.59 -7.15
CA ASP A 626 -16.60 34.59 -7.73
C ASP A 626 -15.94 35.30 -8.93
N PRO A 627 -16.57 35.35 -10.12
CA PRO A 627 -17.77 34.63 -10.52
C PRO A 627 -17.50 33.13 -10.76
N SER A 628 -18.58 32.37 -10.89
CA SER A 628 -18.54 30.93 -11.21
C SER A 628 -17.80 30.65 -12.51
N ILE A 629 -16.84 29.71 -12.46
CA ILE A 629 -16.01 29.32 -13.61
C ILE A 629 -16.88 28.72 -14.73
N ARG A 630 -16.50 29.03 -15.98
CA ARG A 630 -17.00 28.40 -17.20
C ARG A 630 -15.85 27.70 -17.91
N LEU A 631 -16.15 26.62 -18.64
CA LEU A 631 -15.17 26.03 -19.55
C LEU A 631 -14.97 26.95 -20.75
N SER A 632 -13.73 27.27 -21.10
CA SER A 632 -13.43 28.22 -22.19
C SER A 632 -12.18 27.89 -22.99
N GLY A 633 -11.48 26.80 -22.69
CA GLY A 633 -10.35 26.34 -23.49
C GLY A 633 -9.69 25.10 -22.90
N PHE A 634 -8.40 24.93 -23.19
CA PHE A 634 -7.56 23.90 -22.60
C PHE A 634 -6.12 24.39 -22.45
N LYS A 635 -5.32 23.74 -21.61
CA LYS A 635 -3.87 23.93 -21.52
C LYS A 635 -3.13 22.59 -21.47
N ASP A 636 -1.92 22.55 -22.01
CA ASP A 636 -1.05 21.36 -21.90
C ASP A 636 -0.60 21.21 -20.46
N VAL A 637 -0.53 19.97 -19.94
CA VAL A 637 -0.02 19.72 -18.59
C VAL A 637 1.41 20.23 -18.39
N LYS A 638 2.24 20.22 -19.45
CA LYS A 638 3.60 20.80 -19.49
C LYS A 638 3.62 22.31 -19.24
N SER A 639 2.47 22.99 -19.26
CA SER A 639 2.31 24.45 -19.07
C SER A 639 1.59 24.85 -17.78
N VAL A 640 1.32 23.89 -16.87
CA VAL A 640 0.64 24.15 -15.59
C VAL A 640 1.67 24.20 -14.46
N ASP A 641 1.65 25.24 -13.64
CA ASP A 641 2.46 25.26 -12.42
C ASP A 641 1.89 24.24 -11.41
N SER A 642 2.74 23.35 -10.88
CA SER A 642 2.31 22.34 -9.89
C SER A 642 1.75 22.93 -8.58
N SER A 643 1.96 24.23 -8.33
CA SER A 643 1.40 25.00 -7.22
C SER A 643 0.05 25.65 -7.52
N GLU A 644 -0.41 25.67 -8.78
CA GLU A 644 -1.76 26.16 -9.11
C GLU A 644 -2.86 25.24 -8.54
N PRO A 645 -3.93 25.82 -7.97
CA PRO A 645 -5.10 25.05 -7.58
C PRO A 645 -5.89 24.64 -8.84
N ILE A 646 -6.11 23.34 -8.97
CA ILE A 646 -6.94 22.76 -10.02
C ILE A 646 -8.23 22.21 -9.44
N PHE A 647 -9.27 22.24 -10.26
CA PHE A 647 -10.64 21.97 -9.89
C PHE A 647 -11.23 20.90 -10.79
N LYS A 648 -12.22 20.18 -10.28
CA LYS A 648 -13.09 19.32 -11.10
C LYS A 648 -14.50 19.33 -10.54
N VAL A 649 -15.50 19.34 -11.42
CA VAL A 649 -16.90 19.07 -11.04
C VAL A 649 -17.24 17.68 -11.53
N GLY A 650 -17.50 16.77 -10.60
CA GLY A 650 -17.94 15.41 -10.91
C GLY A 650 -19.32 15.11 -10.35
N ARG A 651 -19.97 14.08 -10.88
CA ARG A 651 -21.33 13.69 -10.45
C ARG A 651 -21.39 13.14 -9.02
N THR A 652 -20.25 12.91 -8.40
CA THR A 652 -20.11 12.18 -7.15
C THR A 652 -19.46 12.97 -6.03
N SER A 653 -18.30 13.59 -6.22
CA SER A 653 -17.74 14.49 -5.21
C SER A 653 -18.12 15.97 -5.42
N GLY A 654 -18.80 16.30 -6.53
CA GLY A 654 -19.13 17.70 -6.85
C GLY A 654 -17.87 18.48 -7.24
N LEU A 655 -17.84 19.77 -6.87
CA LEU A 655 -16.65 20.61 -6.97
C LEU A 655 -15.64 20.20 -5.90
N THR A 656 -14.38 19.97 -6.28
CA THR A 656 -13.24 19.80 -5.35
C THR A 656 -12.04 20.58 -5.86
N GLU A 657 -11.14 20.92 -4.93
CA GLU A 657 -9.86 21.58 -5.19
C GLU A 657 -8.69 20.63 -4.88
N GLY A 658 -7.65 20.67 -5.70
CA GLY A 658 -6.43 19.87 -5.56
C GLY A 658 -5.25 20.53 -6.28
N HIS A 659 -4.11 19.87 -6.28
CA HIS A 659 -2.88 20.35 -6.92
C HIS A 659 -2.21 19.20 -7.68
N ILE A 660 -1.60 19.51 -8.83
CA ILE A 660 -0.89 18.52 -9.65
C ILE A 660 0.40 18.10 -8.93
N LYS A 661 0.72 16.81 -8.97
CA LYS A 661 2.05 16.30 -8.60
C LYS A 661 2.90 16.08 -9.85
N GLU A 662 4.19 16.43 -9.76
CA GLU A 662 5.21 16.20 -10.80
C GLU A 662 5.58 14.71 -10.98
N ILE A 663 4.57 13.85 -11.12
CA ILE A 663 4.73 12.39 -11.21
C ILE A 663 3.95 11.95 -12.45
N ASP A 664 4.67 11.81 -13.57
CA ASP A 664 4.19 11.02 -14.70
C ASP A 664 4.03 9.57 -14.23
N VAL A 665 2.79 9.07 -14.24
CA VAL A 665 2.48 7.69 -13.87
C VAL A 665 1.95 6.92 -15.07
N SER A 666 2.40 5.68 -15.20
CA SER A 666 1.76 4.67 -16.03
C SER A 666 0.90 3.77 -15.14
N VAL A 667 -0.40 3.69 -15.38
CA VAL A 667 -1.32 2.86 -14.59
C VAL A 667 -1.88 1.70 -15.40
N LYS A 668 -2.00 0.53 -14.76
CA LYS A 668 -2.72 -0.62 -15.28
C LYS A 668 -4.20 -0.43 -14.97
N SER A 669 -4.94 0.16 -15.92
CA SER A 669 -6.38 0.34 -15.83
C SER A 669 -7.08 -1.02 -15.97
N SER A 670 -7.27 -1.68 -14.83
CA SER A 670 -8.22 -2.77 -14.65
C SER A 670 -9.60 -2.22 -14.32
N ASP A 671 -10.66 -2.82 -14.89
CA ASP A 671 -11.98 -2.71 -14.25
C ASP A 671 -11.90 -3.37 -12.86
N GLY A 672 -12.60 -2.80 -11.87
CA GLY A 672 -12.76 -3.42 -10.56
C GLY A 672 -13.46 -4.78 -10.66
N PHE A 673 -14.28 -4.98 -11.69
CA PHE A 673 -14.75 -6.30 -12.08
C PHE A 673 -13.78 -7.02 -13.01
N ARG A 674 -13.13 -8.04 -12.45
CA ARG A 674 -12.66 -9.25 -13.15
C ARG A 674 -11.50 -9.05 -14.13
N VAL A 675 -10.35 -8.64 -13.59
CA VAL A 675 -9.01 -8.77 -14.23
C VAL A 675 -8.74 -10.18 -14.78
N ILE A 676 -9.32 -11.18 -14.12
CA ILE A 676 -8.88 -12.57 -14.12
C ILE A 676 -8.91 -13.22 -15.51
N LEU A 677 -9.98 -13.02 -16.31
CA LEU A 677 -10.18 -13.79 -17.54
C LEU A 677 -9.31 -13.37 -18.73
N VAL A 678 -8.90 -12.10 -18.83
CA VAL A 678 -8.21 -11.59 -20.02
C VAL A 678 -6.73 -12.01 -20.08
N LYS A 679 -6.11 -12.34 -18.93
CA LYS A 679 -4.75 -12.92 -18.90
C LYS A 679 -4.72 -14.45 -19.02
N GLN A 680 -5.86 -15.15 -19.04
CA GLN A 680 -5.93 -16.56 -18.64
C GLN A 680 -6.58 -17.49 -19.68
N SER A 681 -6.28 -17.30 -20.96
CA SER A 681 -6.80 -18.19 -22.03
C SER A 681 -6.25 -19.62 -21.96
N PHE A 682 -4.99 -19.79 -21.54
CA PHE A 682 -4.31 -21.09 -21.46
C PHE A 682 -3.30 -21.23 -20.30
N ILE A 683 -2.77 -20.12 -19.75
CA ILE A 683 -1.75 -20.14 -18.69
C ILE A 683 -2.15 -19.20 -17.54
N PHE A 684 -2.37 -19.76 -16.35
CA PHE A 684 -2.60 -19.05 -15.09
C PHE A 684 -1.25 -18.88 -14.37
N HIS A 685 -0.51 -17.80 -14.60
CA HIS A 685 0.75 -17.55 -13.84
C HIS A 685 1.75 -18.73 -13.89
N GLY A 686 2.06 -19.23 -15.08
CA GLY A 686 2.86 -20.45 -15.26
C GLY A 686 2.13 -21.71 -14.80
N VAL A 687 0.83 -21.85 -15.09
CA VAL A 687 0.02 -23.06 -14.85
C VAL A 687 -0.86 -23.32 -16.07
N LEU A 688 -0.76 -24.48 -16.72
CA LEU A 688 -1.70 -24.83 -17.79
C LEU A 688 -3.11 -25.10 -17.23
N MET A 689 -4.13 -24.61 -17.95
CA MET A 689 -5.53 -25.03 -17.80
C MET A 689 -6.19 -25.18 -19.17
N GLU A 690 -7.23 -26.02 -19.25
CA GLU A 690 -8.06 -26.15 -20.46
C GLU A 690 -8.89 -24.88 -20.73
N GLU A 691 -9.25 -24.65 -21.99
CA GLU A 691 -10.04 -23.48 -22.42
C GLU A 691 -11.50 -23.55 -21.93
N ILE A 692 -11.81 -22.86 -20.82
CA ILE A 692 -13.18 -22.83 -20.26
C ILE A 692 -13.90 -21.53 -20.64
N LYS A 693 -14.87 -21.64 -21.55
CA LYS A 693 -15.68 -20.50 -22.04
C LYS A 693 -16.70 -20.02 -21.00
N VAL A 694 -16.33 -19.01 -20.22
CA VAL A 694 -17.24 -18.34 -19.27
C VAL A 694 -18.15 -17.36 -20.02
N GLN A 695 -19.44 -17.71 -20.14
CA GLN A 695 -20.46 -16.83 -20.71
C GLN A 695 -20.99 -15.83 -19.67
N GLY A 696 -21.50 -14.67 -20.13
CA GLY A 696 -22.22 -13.71 -19.28
C GLY A 696 -21.36 -12.73 -18.49
N ILE A 697 -20.15 -12.40 -18.97
CA ILE A 697 -19.27 -11.40 -18.35
C ILE A 697 -18.86 -10.36 -19.40
N ASN A 698 -19.18 -9.10 -19.15
CA ASN A 698 -18.71 -7.99 -19.98
C ASN A 698 -17.24 -7.72 -19.64
N ASN A 699 -16.35 -8.03 -20.58
CA ASN A 699 -14.91 -8.00 -20.38
C ASN A 699 -14.32 -6.61 -20.74
N PHE A 700 -13.79 -5.89 -19.76
CA PHE A 700 -12.83 -4.81 -20.01
C PHE A 700 -11.40 -5.33 -19.83
N PRO A 701 -10.57 -5.39 -20.89
CA PRO A 701 -9.19 -5.83 -20.76
C PRO A 701 -8.39 -4.89 -19.85
N PRO A 702 -7.46 -5.42 -19.02
CA PRO A 702 -6.46 -4.61 -18.35
C PRO A 702 -5.63 -3.87 -19.40
N LYS A 703 -5.77 -2.54 -19.44
CA LYS A 703 -5.09 -1.66 -20.39
C LYS A 703 -4.13 -0.77 -19.64
N TRP A 704 -2.89 -0.69 -20.11
CA TRP A 704 -1.96 0.30 -19.62
C TRP A 704 -2.30 1.68 -20.20
N LEU A 705 -2.24 2.69 -19.34
CA LEU A 705 -2.43 4.09 -19.68
C LEU A 705 -1.21 4.86 -19.15
N ASP A 706 -0.39 5.37 -20.07
CA ASP A 706 0.91 5.96 -19.73
C ASP A 706 0.87 7.49 -19.68
N ARG A 707 1.77 8.12 -18.92
CA ARG A 707 1.87 9.58 -18.79
C ARG A 707 0.56 10.23 -18.30
N GLN A 708 -0.04 9.62 -17.28
CA GLN A 708 -1.25 10.12 -16.64
C GLN A 708 -0.91 11.14 -15.56
N ILE A 709 -1.84 12.07 -15.33
CA ILE A 709 -1.66 13.22 -14.45
C ILE A 709 -2.12 12.84 -13.04
N LEU A 710 -1.25 13.00 -12.04
CA LEU A 710 -1.59 12.78 -10.63
C LEU A 710 -2.01 14.06 -9.91
N VAL A 711 -3.08 13.98 -9.13
CA VAL A 711 -3.62 15.11 -8.36
C VAL A 711 -3.84 14.73 -6.91
N LYS A 712 -3.27 15.52 -5.99
CA LYS A 712 -3.55 15.40 -4.55
C LYS A 712 -4.61 16.42 -4.14
N SER A 713 -5.54 15.99 -3.28
CA SER A 713 -6.52 16.90 -2.67
C SER A 713 -5.86 17.95 -1.79
N LYS A 714 -6.52 19.11 -1.64
CA LYS A 714 -6.13 20.18 -0.71
C LYS A 714 -6.45 19.86 0.77
N GLY A 715 -7.28 18.86 1.05
CA GLY A 715 -7.63 18.42 2.41
C GLY A 715 -7.68 16.91 2.57
N ASP A 716 -8.14 16.44 3.73
CA ASP A 716 -8.22 15.01 4.09
C ASP A 716 -9.18 14.20 3.20
N ASP A 717 -10.13 14.87 2.55
CA ASP A 717 -11.14 14.27 1.70
C ASP A 717 -10.67 14.18 0.24
N SER A 718 -10.95 13.09 -0.48
CA SER A 718 -10.27 12.82 -1.76
C SER A 718 -10.81 13.62 -2.96
N PHE A 719 -9.91 14.11 -3.82
CA PHE A 719 -10.23 14.91 -5.02
C PHE A 719 -11.13 14.15 -6.00
N MET A 720 -10.85 12.86 -6.18
CA MET A 720 -11.73 11.86 -6.78
C MET A 720 -11.81 10.68 -5.77
N LYS A 721 -12.97 10.09 -5.48
CA LYS A 721 -14.34 10.47 -5.86
C LYS A 721 -14.69 9.79 -7.19
N GLY A 722 -15.76 9.02 -7.36
CA GLY A 722 -15.93 8.23 -8.60
C GLY A 722 -17.37 7.79 -8.88
N GLY A 723 -17.60 7.40 -10.13
CA GLY A 723 -18.67 8.03 -10.91
C GLY A 723 -18.33 9.48 -11.30
N ASP A 724 -17.42 10.16 -10.59
CA ASP A 724 -16.65 11.30 -11.12
C ASP A 724 -15.78 10.91 -12.32
N SER A 725 -15.56 9.61 -12.61
CA SER A 725 -14.96 9.16 -13.86
C SER A 725 -15.66 9.80 -15.06
N GLY A 726 -14.88 10.42 -15.94
CA GLY A 726 -15.35 11.20 -17.08
C GLY A 726 -15.46 12.69 -16.77
N CYS A 727 -15.23 13.14 -15.53
CA CYS A 727 -15.11 14.56 -15.22
C CYS A 727 -13.92 15.20 -15.94
N VAL A 728 -14.08 16.47 -16.31
CA VAL A 728 -12.95 17.27 -16.76
C VAL A 728 -12.32 17.99 -15.57
N TRP A 729 -10.98 18.03 -15.55
CA TRP A 729 -10.20 18.84 -14.62
C TRP A 729 -9.81 20.14 -15.29
N PHE A 730 -9.86 21.25 -14.56
CA PHE A 730 -9.67 22.60 -15.07
C PHE A 730 -8.98 23.52 -14.04
N ASP A 731 -8.42 24.63 -14.48
CA ASP A 731 -7.78 25.67 -13.67
C ASP A 731 -8.76 26.81 -13.27
N LYS A 732 -8.20 27.95 -12.84
CA LYS A 732 -8.93 29.17 -12.45
C LYS A 732 -8.38 30.43 -13.14
N ASP A 733 -7.44 30.28 -14.08
CA ASP A 733 -6.73 31.37 -14.79
C ASP A 733 -7.70 32.46 -15.28
N ASP A 734 -7.64 33.65 -14.70
CA ASP A 734 -8.49 34.80 -15.04
C ASP A 734 -10.01 34.51 -15.17
N LYS A 735 -10.49 33.45 -14.50
CA LYS A 735 -11.88 32.89 -14.52
C LYS A 735 -12.21 32.04 -15.75
N ASP A 736 -11.27 31.86 -16.66
CA ASP A 736 -11.33 30.90 -17.76
C ASP A 736 -10.97 29.50 -17.25
N GLY A 737 -11.94 28.58 -17.26
CA GLY A 737 -11.71 27.18 -16.92
C GLY A 737 -11.12 26.45 -18.12
N LYS A 738 -9.79 26.45 -18.23
CA LYS A 738 -9.05 25.71 -19.24
C LYS A 738 -8.97 24.26 -18.79
N MET A 739 -9.47 23.36 -19.63
CA MET A 739 -9.38 21.92 -19.41
C MET A 739 -7.91 21.47 -19.40
N ILE A 740 -7.55 20.55 -18.50
CA ILE A 740 -6.18 20.02 -18.32
C ILE A 740 -6.17 18.51 -18.55
N ALA A 741 -7.18 17.81 -18.02
CA ALA A 741 -7.25 16.35 -18.03
C ALA A 741 -8.70 15.85 -18.04
N LEU A 742 -8.88 14.59 -18.43
CA LEU A 742 -10.10 13.83 -18.24
C LEU A 742 -9.87 12.78 -17.14
N GLY A 743 -10.46 12.99 -15.96
CA GLY A 743 -10.25 12.13 -14.79
C GLY A 743 -10.95 10.78 -14.93
N HIS A 744 -10.23 9.68 -14.70
CA HIS A 744 -10.77 8.31 -14.85
C HIS A 744 -10.64 7.42 -13.60
N GLY A 745 -9.90 7.83 -12.57
CA GLY A 745 -9.83 7.08 -11.32
C GLY A 745 -8.89 7.68 -10.29
N SER A 746 -8.26 6.80 -9.51
CA SER A 746 -7.32 7.13 -8.44
C SER A 746 -6.25 6.05 -8.26
N ILE A 747 -5.10 6.41 -7.72
CA ILE A 747 -4.11 5.48 -7.19
C ILE A 747 -4.01 5.66 -5.67
N CYS A 748 -4.24 4.58 -4.93
CA CYS A 748 -4.10 4.48 -3.49
C CYS A 748 -2.69 3.98 -3.14
N LEU A 749 -1.91 4.81 -2.45
CA LEU A 749 -0.55 4.51 -1.99
C LEU A 749 -0.46 4.65 -0.45
N PRO A 750 0.53 4.06 0.24
CA PRO A 750 0.72 4.24 1.69
C PRO A 750 0.95 5.70 2.11
N MET A 751 1.40 6.53 1.17
CA MET A 751 1.66 7.97 1.31
C MET A 751 0.46 8.88 0.94
N GLY A 752 -0.68 8.29 0.56
CA GLY A 752 -1.92 8.98 0.27
C GLY A 752 -2.62 8.50 -1.01
N ASN A 753 -3.83 9.00 -1.21
CA ASN A 753 -4.62 8.75 -2.42
C ASN A 753 -4.47 9.93 -3.39
N TYR A 754 -4.28 9.62 -4.67
CA TYR A 754 -4.13 10.61 -5.75
C TYR A 754 -5.16 10.31 -6.84
N ALA A 755 -5.80 11.32 -7.41
CA ALA A 755 -6.64 11.13 -8.60
C ALA A 755 -5.76 10.94 -9.85
N VAL A 756 -6.28 10.22 -10.84
CA VAL A 756 -5.59 9.92 -12.12
C VAL A 756 -6.46 10.35 -13.29
N GLY A 757 -5.86 11.04 -14.27
CA GLY A 757 -6.54 11.54 -15.46
C GLY A 757 -5.64 11.57 -16.69
N SER A 758 -6.24 11.36 -17.86
CA SER A 758 -5.57 11.39 -19.16
C SER A 758 -5.38 12.85 -19.60
N PRO A 759 -4.18 13.25 -20.09
CA PRO A 759 -3.94 14.62 -20.58
C PRO A 759 -4.90 15.03 -21.69
N ILE A 760 -5.54 16.20 -21.56
CA ILE A 760 -6.64 16.59 -22.47
C ILE A 760 -6.19 16.75 -23.93
N ASN A 761 -4.93 17.12 -24.16
CA ASN A 761 -4.36 17.23 -25.51
C ASN A 761 -4.32 15.87 -26.22
N ALA A 762 -3.94 14.81 -25.51
CA ALA A 762 -3.96 13.45 -26.03
C ALA A 762 -5.41 12.96 -26.24
N VAL A 763 -6.33 13.27 -25.32
CA VAL A 763 -7.77 12.96 -25.43
C VAL A 763 -8.38 13.60 -26.69
N PHE A 764 -8.15 14.89 -26.92
CA PHE A 764 -8.65 15.63 -28.08
C PHE A 764 -8.04 15.14 -29.39
N ASN A 765 -6.74 14.82 -29.41
CA ASN A 765 -6.09 14.28 -30.60
C ASN A 765 -6.54 12.84 -30.92
N ALA A 766 -6.65 11.97 -29.91
CA ALA A 766 -7.10 10.59 -30.07
C ALA A 766 -8.55 10.49 -30.57
N LEU A 767 -9.42 11.37 -30.05
CA LEU A 767 -10.83 11.40 -30.42
C LEU A 767 -11.13 12.33 -31.61
N ASP A 768 -10.15 13.05 -32.15
CA ASP A 768 -10.32 13.98 -33.27
C ASP A 768 -11.47 14.98 -33.02
N VAL A 769 -11.37 15.68 -31.88
CA VAL A 769 -12.34 16.66 -31.41
C VAL A 769 -11.67 17.92 -30.86
N ASN A 770 -12.41 19.02 -30.89
CA ASN A 770 -11.99 20.34 -30.41
C ASN A 770 -12.89 20.80 -29.24
N PRO A 771 -12.38 21.66 -28.33
CA PRO A 771 -13.19 22.33 -27.32
C PRO A 771 -14.27 23.24 -27.96
N ILE A 772 -15.32 23.54 -27.21
CA ILE A 772 -16.33 24.53 -27.63
C ILE A 772 -16.00 25.90 -27.01
N PHE A 773 -15.38 26.75 -27.82
CA PHE A 773 -15.20 28.17 -27.53
C PHE A 773 -16.51 28.93 -27.77
N ASN A 774 -16.83 29.88 -26.88
CA ASN A 774 -17.71 31.00 -27.18
C ASN A 774 -16.87 32.28 -27.00
N ASN A 775 -16.94 33.19 -27.97
CA ASN A 775 -16.51 34.58 -27.82
C ASN A 775 -17.58 35.39 -27.05
#